data_AF-A0A2H6NFF3-F1
#
_entry.id   AF-A0A2H6NFF3-F1
#
_cell.length_a   1.000
_cell.length_b   1.000
_cell.length_c   1.000
_cell.angle_alpha   90.00
_cell.angle_beta   90.00
_cell.angle_gamma   90.00
#
_symmetry.space_group_name_H-M   'P 1'
#
loop_
_entity.id
_entity.type
_entity.pdbx_description
1 polymer ?
#
loop_
_entity_poly.entity_id
_entity_poly.type
_entity_poly.pdbx_seq_one_letter_code
_entity_poly.pdbx_strand_id
1 'polypeptide(L)'
;CSTHANDASALKVLFSSLILIAKLFYSLNFQDLPEFFEDNMETWMMNFHNLLTLDNKLLQTDDEEEAGLLELLKSQICDNAALYAQKYDEEFQPYLPRFVTAIWNLLVTTGQEVKYDLLVSNAIQFLASVCERPHYKHLFEDQNTLTSICEKVIVPNMEFRAADEEAFEDNSEEYIRRDLEGSDIDTRRRAACDLVRGLCKFFEGPVTGIFSGYVNSILQEYAKNPSVNWKHKDAAIYLVTSLASKAQTQKHGITQANELVNLTEFFMNHILPDLKSPNVNEFPVLKADGIKYIMIFRNQVPKEQLLLSIPLLINYLQAESIVVHTYAAHALERLFTMKGVNNTTLISASEMVPCIEMLLTNLFKALTLPGSSENEYIMKAIMRSFSLLQEAIIPYIPSLITQLTEKLLAVSKNPSKPHFNHYMFESICLSIRITCRANPAAVGSFEDALFMVFTEILQNDVQEFIPYVFQVMSLLLEMHKNDIPSSYMALFPHLLQPVLWERSGNIPPLVRLLQAYLERGANTIASAAADKIPGLLGVFQKLIASKLNDHQGFYLLNSIIEHMPPESIDQYRKQIYILLFQRLQNSKTTKFIKSFLVFINLYCIKYGAIALQEIFDSIQPKMFGMVLEKIIIPEIQKVSGQVEKKICAVGITKILTECPPMMDTEYTKLWTPLLQALIGLFELPEDDTLPD
;
A
#
# COMPACT_ATOMS: atom_id res chain seq x y z
N CYS A 1 -44.41 3.58 22.80
CA CYS A 1 -44.21 2.21 23.29
C CYS A 1 -45.32 1.69 24.22
N SER A 2 -45.96 2.51 25.06
CA SER A 2 -47.00 2.05 26.01
C SER A 2 -48.21 1.36 25.36
N THR A 3 -48.68 1.83 24.20
CA THR A 3 -49.87 1.29 23.53
C THR A 3 -49.70 -0.12 22.95
N HIS A 4 -48.48 -0.46 22.49
CA HIS A 4 -48.17 -1.75 21.84
C HIS A 4 -47.13 -2.55 22.62
N ALA A 5 -46.95 -2.27 23.92
CA ALA A 5 -45.87 -2.84 24.73
C ALA A 5 -45.86 -4.38 24.74
N ASN A 6 -47.02 -5.01 24.50
CA ASN A 6 -47.21 -6.47 24.48
C ASN A 6 -47.48 -7.04 23.07
N ASP A 7 -47.38 -6.24 22.00
CA ASP A 7 -47.63 -6.66 20.62
C ASP A 7 -46.31 -6.76 19.85
N ALA A 8 -45.76 -7.97 19.78
CA ALA A 8 -44.48 -8.24 19.12
C ALA A 8 -44.49 -7.88 17.62
N SER A 9 -45.62 -8.05 16.93
CA SER A 9 -45.70 -7.77 15.48
C SER A 9 -45.67 -6.27 15.23
N ALA A 10 -46.44 -5.49 16.00
CA ALA A 10 -46.43 -4.04 15.92
C ALA A 10 -45.05 -3.47 16.33
N LEU A 11 -44.46 -3.99 17.41
CA LEU A 11 -43.13 -3.56 17.87
C LEU A 11 -42.06 -3.80 16.82
N LYS A 12 -42.07 -4.95 16.13
CA LYS A 12 -41.10 -5.26 15.07
C LYS A 12 -41.12 -4.21 13.95
N VAL A 13 -42.31 -3.85 13.47
CA VAL A 13 -42.47 -2.84 12.39
C VAL A 13 -42.03 -1.46 12.87
N LEU A 14 -42.45 -1.05 14.07
CA LEU A 14 -42.10 0.25 14.63
C LEU A 14 -40.59 0.40 14.84
N PHE A 15 -39.92 -0.59 15.45
CA PHE A 15 -38.49 -0.49 15.72
C PHE A 15 -37.65 -0.62 14.45
N SER A 16 -38.06 -1.43 13.49
CA SER A 16 -37.42 -1.45 12.16
C SER A 16 -37.49 -0.06 11.50
N SER A 17 -38.62 0.62 11.63
CA SER A 17 -38.79 1.98 11.09
C SER A 17 -37.94 3.00 11.87
N LEU A 18 -37.87 2.89 13.20
CA LEU A 18 -37.05 3.78 14.04
C LEU A 18 -35.56 3.63 13.73
N ILE A 19 -35.06 2.42 13.46
CA ILE A 19 -33.66 2.20 13.04
C ILE A 19 -33.38 2.95 11.73
N LEU A 20 -34.28 2.84 10.75
CA LEU A 20 -34.14 3.55 9.48
C LEU A 20 -34.19 5.08 9.67
N ILE A 21 -35.07 5.58 10.54
CA ILE A 21 -35.14 7.00 10.89
C ILE A 21 -33.84 7.46 11.54
N ALA A 22 -33.28 6.68 12.47
CA ALA A 22 -32.01 7.00 13.11
C ALA A 22 -30.83 7.00 12.12
N LYS A 23 -30.82 6.09 11.14
CA LYS A 23 -29.84 6.09 10.03
C LYS A 23 -30.01 7.28 9.10
N LEU A 24 -31.25 7.64 8.75
CA LEU A 24 -31.54 8.82 7.95
C LEU A 24 -31.12 10.10 8.69
N PHE A 25 -31.37 10.18 9.99
CA PHE A 25 -30.89 11.27 10.84
C PHE A 25 -29.38 11.40 10.74
N TYR A 26 -28.61 10.31 10.88
CA TYR A 26 -27.16 10.32 10.71
C TYR A 26 -26.76 10.88 9.35
N SER A 27 -27.29 10.31 8.26
CA SER A 27 -26.93 10.69 6.89
C SER A 27 -27.24 12.16 6.59
N LEU A 28 -28.38 12.68 7.06
CA LEU A 28 -28.79 14.07 6.86
C LEU A 28 -27.94 15.06 7.65
N ASN A 29 -27.36 14.63 8.77
CA ASN A 29 -26.53 15.46 9.64
C ASN A 29 -25.03 15.15 9.48
N PHE A 30 -24.63 14.28 8.56
CA PHE A 30 -23.24 13.84 8.47
C PHE A 30 -22.33 14.94 7.91
N GLN A 31 -22.79 15.64 6.87
CA GLN A 31 -21.97 16.65 6.17
C GLN A 31 -21.92 17.98 6.94
N ASP A 32 -23.05 18.41 7.47
CA ASP A 32 -23.24 19.64 8.25
C ASP A 32 -24.49 19.49 9.13
N LEU A 33 -24.73 20.41 10.07
CA LEU A 33 -25.94 20.48 10.88
C LEU A 33 -26.99 21.37 10.18
N PRO A 34 -28.06 20.80 9.59
CA PRO A 34 -29.08 21.62 8.96
C PRO A 34 -29.90 22.37 10.02
N GLU A 35 -30.29 23.62 9.71
CA GLU A 35 -31.08 24.52 10.58
C GLU A 35 -32.29 23.83 11.21
N PHE A 36 -33.02 23.01 10.44
CA PHE A 36 -34.16 22.25 10.98
C PHE A 36 -33.79 21.33 12.15
N PHE A 37 -32.63 20.65 12.09
CA PHE A 37 -32.19 19.76 13.16
C PHE A 37 -31.63 20.52 14.36
N GLU A 38 -31.02 21.69 14.13
CA GLU A 38 -30.61 22.62 15.17
C GLU A 38 -31.82 23.14 15.95
N ASP A 39 -32.82 23.70 15.25
CA ASP A 39 -34.06 24.24 15.84
C ASP A 39 -34.86 23.19 16.62
N ASN A 40 -34.78 21.92 16.21
CA ASN A 40 -35.55 20.81 16.79
C ASN A 40 -34.68 19.87 17.63
N MET A 41 -33.49 20.29 18.03
CA MET A 41 -32.51 19.43 18.70
C MET A 41 -33.06 18.83 20.00
N GLU A 42 -33.76 19.61 20.82
CA GLU A 42 -34.37 19.13 22.07
C GLU A 42 -35.31 17.95 21.84
N THR A 43 -36.15 18.04 20.81
CA THR A 43 -37.12 17.00 20.46
C THR A 43 -36.40 15.72 20.06
N TRP A 44 -35.38 15.81 19.22
CA TRP A 44 -34.61 14.64 18.78
C TRP A 44 -33.83 14.01 19.95
N MET A 45 -33.07 14.80 20.69
CA MET A 45 -32.19 14.32 21.75
C MET A 45 -32.97 13.72 22.93
N MET A 46 -34.12 14.30 23.29
CA MET A 46 -34.98 13.74 24.32
C MET A 46 -35.57 12.38 23.90
N ASN A 47 -36.02 12.25 22.65
CA ASN A 47 -36.59 10.99 22.15
C ASN A 47 -35.50 9.91 21.97
N PHE A 48 -34.33 10.26 21.44
CA PHE A 48 -33.21 9.34 21.36
C PHE A 48 -32.74 8.87 22.73
N HIS A 49 -32.64 9.77 23.71
CA HIS A 49 -32.32 9.37 25.09
C HIS A 49 -33.37 8.39 25.66
N ASN A 50 -34.67 8.67 25.45
CA ASN A 50 -35.74 7.77 25.92
C ASN A 50 -35.65 6.38 25.28
N LEU A 51 -35.38 6.32 23.97
CA LEU A 51 -35.19 5.05 23.24
C LEU A 51 -33.93 4.32 23.68
N LEU A 52 -32.86 5.05 23.98
CA LEU A 52 -31.59 4.48 24.46
C LEU A 52 -31.76 3.79 25.82
N THR A 53 -32.56 4.38 26.72
CA THR A 53 -32.84 3.82 28.06
C THR A 53 -34.01 2.82 28.09
N LEU A 54 -34.69 2.61 26.96
CA LEU A 54 -35.83 1.70 26.88
C LEU A 54 -35.36 0.25 27.04
N ASP A 55 -36.13 -0.54 27.79
CA ASP A 55 -36.01 -1.99 27.83
C ASP A 55 -37.34 -2.65 27.48
N ASN A 56 -37.29 -3.65 26.59
CA ASN A 56 -38.45 -4.47 26.24
C ASN A 56 -37.99 -5.84 25.74
N LYS A 57 -38.33 -6.89 26.50
CA LYS A 57 -37.97 -8.28 26.21
C LYS A 57 -38.50 -8.80 24.86
N LEU A 58 -39.60 -8.26 24.34
CA LEU A 58 -40.15 -8.68 23.04
C LEU A 58 -39.31 -8.20 21.84
N LEU A 59 -38.36 -7.30 22.06
CA LEU A 59 -37.45 -6.79 21.03
C LEU A 59 -36.04 -7.38 21.14
N GLN A 60 -35.79 -8.15 22.20
CA GLN A 60 -34.58 -8.92 22.39
C GLN A 60 -34.69 -10.24 21.64
N THR A 61 -33.54 -10.81 21.29
CA THR A 61 -33.42 -12.13 20.69
C THR A 61 -32.71 -13.08 21.64
N ASP A 62 -33.12 -14.35 21.60
CA ASP A 62 -32.50 -15.45 22.33
C ASP A 62 -31.20 -15.92 21.64
N ASP A 63 -30.94 -15.48 20.40
CA ASP A 63 -29.72 -15.76 19.65
C ASP A 63 -28.51 -15.04 20.29
N GLU A 64 -27.32 -15.66 20.32
CA GLU A 64 -26.09 -15.06 20.89
C GLU A 64 -25.26 -14.26 19.86
N GLU A 65 -25.50 -14.47 18.57
CA GLU A 65 -24.79 -13.83 17.44
C GLU A 65 -25.60 -12.71 16.79
N GLU A 66 -26.90 -12.90 16.58
CA GLU A 66 -27.74 -11.89 15.94
C GLU A 66 -28.24 -10.83 16.92
N ALA A 67 -28.09 -9.55 16.56
CA ALA A 67 -28.63 -8.43 17.34
C ALA A 67 -30.15 -8.31 17.19
N GLY A 68 -30.84 -8.08 18.31
CA GLY A 68 -32.24 -7.69 18.30
C GLY A 68 -32.45 -6.26 17.77
N LEU A 69 -33.70 -5.91 17.48
CA LEU A 69 -34.02 -4.58 16.95
C LEU A 69 -33.76 -3.46 17.96
N LEU A 70 -33.85 -3.78 19.26
CA LEU A 70 -33.56 -2.80 20.30
C LEU A 70 -32.07 -2.48 20.34
N GLU A 71 -31.22 -3.50 20.24
CA GLU A 71 -29.76 -3.38 20.21
C GLU A 71 -29.30 -2.56 18.99
N LEU A 72 -29.84 -2.88 17.80
CA LEU A 72 -29.54 -2.15 16.56
C LEU A 72 -29.95 -0.67 16.65
N LEU A 73 -31.11 -0.37 17.24
CA LEU A 73 -31.56 1.01 17.41
C LEU A 73 -30.65 1.77 18.40
N LYS A 74 -30.33 1.16 19.54
CA LYS A 74 -29.44 1.76 20.54
C LYS A 74 -28.05 2.02 19.96
N SER A 75 -27.53 1.10 19.16
CA SER A 75 -26.23 1.23 18.48
C SER A 75 -26.23 2.44 17.55
N GLN A 76 -27.26 2.58 16.70
CA GLN A 76 -27.37 3.73 15.81
C GLN A 76 -27.53 5.06 16.58
N ILE A 77 -28.21 5.04 17.74
CA ILE A 77 -28.32 6.23 18.60
C ILE A 77 -26.96 6.61 19.19
N CYS A 78 -26.14 5.63 19.60
CA CYS A 78 -24.76 5.89 20.05
C CYS A 78 -23.93 6.56 18.94
N ASP A 79 -24.04 6.11 17.69
CA ASP A 79 -23.36 6.74 16.54
C ASP A 79 -23.83 8.17 16.29
N ASN A 80 -25.14 8.40 16.36
CA ASN A 80 -25.72 9.73 16.19
C ASN A 80 -25.23 10.68 17.30
N ALA A 81 -25.19 10.21 18.55
CA ALA A 81 -24.67 10.98 19.67
C ALA A 81 -23.16 11.25 19.54
N ALA A 82 -22.38 10.28 19.03
CA ALA A 82 -20.96 10.45 18.78
C ALA A 82 -20.69 11.47 17.68
N LEU A 83 -21.47 11.43 16.58
CA LEU A 83 -21.41 12.44 15.51
C LEU A 83 -21.64 13.85 16.07
N TYR A 84 -22.69 14.03 16.87
CA TYR A 84 -23.04 15.32 17.45
C TYR A 84 -21.99 15.81 18.45
N ALA A 85 -21.51 14.94 19.35
CA ALA A 85 -20.41 15.28 20.25
C ALA A 85 -19.11 15.64 19.51
N GLN A 86 -18.90 15.11 18.30
CA GLN A 86 -17.69 15.36 17.52
C GLN A 86 -17.76 16.62 16.67
N LYS A 87 -18.90 16.87 16.00
CA LYS A 87 -19.05 17.92 15.00
C LYS A 87 -19.88 19.12 15.46
N TYR A 88 -20.85 18.92 16.33
CA TYR A 88 -21.88 19.89 16.72
C TYR A 88 -21.92 20.04 18.25
N ASP A 89 -20.72 20.14 18.84
CA ASP A 89 -20.53 20.11 20.29
C ASP A 89 -21.20 21.31 20.98
N GLU A 90 -21.18 22.48 20.33
CA GLU A 90 -21.73 23.72 20.88
C GLU A 90 -23.24 23.59 21.15
N GLU A 91 -23.97 23.03 20.19
CA GLU A 91 -25.42 22.84 20.27
C GLU A 91 -25.78 21.61 21.11
N PHE A 92 -24.96 20.55 21.05
CA PHE A 92 -25.23 19.29 21.76
C PHE A 92 -24.88 19.32 23.26
N GLN A 93 -24.05 20.27 23.70
CA GLN A 93 -23.56 20.41 25.07
C GLN A 93 -24.62 20.22 26.17
N PRO A 94 -25.84 20.80 26.07
CA PRO A 94 -26.86 20.69 27.13
C PRO A 94 -27.39 19.25 27.34
N TYR A 95 -27.32 18.41 26.30
CA TYR A 95 -27.86 17.05 26.32
C TYR A 95 -26.81 16.00 26.69
N LEU A 96 -25.54 16.30 26.40
CA LEU A 96 -24.43 15.36 26.48
C LEU A 96 -24.28 14.66 27.85
N PRO A 97 -24.39 15.32 29.03
CA PRO A 97 -24.25 14.63 30.32
C PRO A 97 -25.27 13.50 30.54
N ARG A 98 -26.48 13.65 29.99
CA ARG A 98 -27.53 12.61 30.08
C ARG A 98 -27.17 11.41 29.21
N PHE A 99 -26.66 11.65 28.00
CA PHE A 99 -26.17 10.59 27.13
C PHE A 99 -24.97 9.86 27.72
N VAL A 100 -24.01 10.57 28.31
CA VAL A 100 -22.88 9.95 29.04
C VAL A 100 -23.38 9.00 30.13
N THR A 101 -24.32 9.44 30.95
CA THR A 101 -24.88 8.61 32.04
C THR A 101 -25.66 7.39 31.50
N ALA A 102 -26.44 7.56 30.43
CA ALA A 102 -27.23 6.49 29.84
C ALA A 102 -26.34 5.43 29.16
N ILE A 103 -25.37 5.86 28.34
CA ILE A 103 -24.42 5.00 27.64
C ILE A 103 -23.50 4.28 28.62
N TRP A 104 -23.11 4.97 29.70
CA TRP A 104 -22.40 4.36 30.81
C TRP A 104 -23.14 3.16 31.42
N ASN A 105 -24.40 3.37 31.82
CA ASN A 105 -25.21 2.31 32.41
C ASN A 105 -25.47 1.17 31.41
N LEU A 106 -25.64 1.50 30.13
CA LEU A 106 -25.75 0.52 29.06
C LEU A 106 -24.50 -0.38 29.01
N LEU A 107 -23.29 0.18 29.01
CA LEU A 107 -22.05 -0.60 28.96
C LEU A 107 -21.86 -1.53 30.17
N VAL A 108 -22.25 -1.07 31.37
CA VAL A 108 -22.11 -1.88 32.60
C VAL A 108 -23.14 -3.02 32.67
N THR A 109 -24.25 -2.92 31.94
CA THR A 109 -25.34 -3.91 31.97
C THR A 109 -25.40 -4.82 30.75
N THR A 110 -24.63 -4.53 29.72
CA THR A 110 -24.60 -5.33 28.47
C THR A 110 -23.61 -6.49 28.61
N GLY A 111 -23.99 -7.67 28.13
CA GLY A 111 -23.17 -8.88 28.23
C GLY A 111 -22.05 -8.96 27.18
N GLN A 112 -21.34 -10.10 27.16
CA GLN A 112 -20.16 -10.36 26.32
C GLN A 112 -20.47 -11.04 24.97
N GLU A 113 -21.74 -11.34 24.71
CA GLU A 113 -22.24 -12.03 23.53
C GLU A 113 -21.99 -11.22 22.25
N VAL A 114 -21.76 -11.91 21.13
CA VAL A 114 -21.38 -11.32 19.84
C VAL A 114 -22.45 -10.37 19.32
N LYS A 115 -23.74 -10.66 19.56
CA LYS A 115 -24.87 -9.78 19.19
C LYS A 115 -24.79 -8.36 19.71
N TYR A 116 -24.04 -8.14 20.80
CA TYR A 116 -23.89 -6.82 21.41
C TYR A 116 -22.63 -6.09 20.95
N ASP A 117 -21.77 -6.69 20.12
CA ASP A 117 -20.46 -6.12 19.74
C ASP A 117 -20.59 -4.76 19.08
N LEU A 118 -21.52 -4.61 18.13
CA LEU A 118 -21.76 -3.34 17.45
C LEU A 118 -22.27 -2.26 18.43
N LEU A 119 -23.19 -2.63 19.32
CA LEU A 119 -23.73 -1.72 20.33
C LEU A 119 -22.66 -1.24 21.30
N VAL A 120 -21.88 -2.17 21.83
CA VAL A 120 -20.83 -1.90 22.82
C VAL A 120 -19.71 -1.09 22.19
N SER A 121 -19.29 -1.41 20.96
CA SER A 121 -18.23 -0.67 20.26
C SER A 121 -18.63 0.79 20.03
N ASN A 122 -19.83 1.06 19.51
CA ASN A 122 -20.30 2.42 19.27
C ASN A 122 -20.52 3.19 20.58
N ALA A 123 -21.00 2.52 21.62
CA ALA A 123 -21.15 3.10 22.96
C ALA A 123 -19.80 3.49 23.58
N ILE A 124 -18.77 2.62 23.48
CA ILE A 124 -17.42 2.94 23.93
C ILE A 124 -16.81 4.07 23.10
N GLN A 125 -17.01 4.07 21.78
CA GLN A 125 -16.50 5.11 20.89
C GLN A 125 -17.10 6.48 21.18
N PHE A 126 -18.40 6.53 21.54
CA PHE A 126 -19.01 7.75 22.07
C PHE A 126 -18.24 8.24 23.30
N LEU A 127 -18.02 7.41 24.32
CA LEU A 127 -17.29 7.82 25.53
C LEU A 127 -15.86 8.26 25.21
N ALA A 128 -15.17 7.56 24.30
CA ALA A 128 -13.82 7.93 23.86
C ALA A 128 -13.80 9.32 23.21
N SER A 129 -14.79 9.64 22.38
CA SER A 129 -14.90 10.95 21.73
C SER A 129 -15.17 12.09 22.71
N VAL A 130 -15.91 11.82 23.79
CA VAL A 130 -16.25 12.81 24.82
C VAL A 130 -15.07 13.05 25.76
N CYS A 131 -14.37 12.00 26.20
CA CYS A 131 -13.28 12.13 27.18
C CYS A 131 -12.06 12.85 26.59
N GLU A 132 -11.92 12.92 25.27
CA GLU A 132 -10.87 13.69 24.59
C GLU A 132 -11.10 15.21 24.56
N ARG A 133 -12.26 15.69 25.03
CA ARG A 133 -12.64 17.11 25.02
C ARG A 133 -12.32 17.80 26.36
N PRO A 134 -11.57 18.93 26.37
CA PRO A 134 -11.19 19.61 27.61
C PRO A 134 -12.37 20.02 28.50
N HIS A 135 -13.47 20.50 27.93
CA HIS A 135 -14.61 21.03 28.69
C HIS A 135 -15.44 19.93 29.38
N TYR A 136 -15.37 18.68 28.90
CA TYR A 136 -16.04 17.53 29.52
C TYR A 136 -15.17 16.77 30.51
N LYS A 137 -13.94 17.24 30.79
CA LYS A 137 -13.02 16.62 31.74
C LYS A 137 -13.68 16.33 33.10
N HIS A 138 -14.49 17.26 33.60
CA HIS A 138 -15.17 17.15 34.89
C HIS A 138 -16.11 15.92 34.99
N LEU A 139 -16.60 15.38 33.88
CA LEU A 139 -17.44 14.16 33.85
C LEU A 139 -16.64 12.89 34.18
N PHE A 140 -15.31 12.94 34.05
CA PHE A 140 -14.40 11.80 34.21
C PHE A 140 -13.35 12.03 35.29
N GLU A 141 -13.36 13.15 36.01
CA GLU A 141 -12.31 13.51 36.97
C GLU A 141 -12.41 12.72 38.29
N ASP A 142 -13.61 12.32 38.68
CA ASP A 142 -13.83 11.57 39.91
C ASP A 142 -13.11 10.21 39.87
N GLN A 143 -12.32 9.93 40.91
CA GLN A 143 -11.50 8.72 40.98
C GLN A 143 -12.34 7.44 40.94
N ASN A 144 -13.51 7.42 41.60
CA ASN A 144 -14.38 6.24 41.57
C ASN A 144 -14.96 6.02 40.18
N THR A 145 -15.28 7.10 39.47
CA THR A 145 -15.71 7.07 38.08
C THR A 145 -14.63 6.48 37.20
N LEU A 146 -13.39 7.00 37.25
CA LEU A 146 -12.24 6.46 36.50
C LEU A 146 -12.00 4.98 36.78
N THR A 147 -11.96 4.58 38.06
CA THR A 147 -11.79 3.18 38.45
C THR A 147 -12.91 2.31 37.87
N SER A 148 -14.16 2.76 37.97
CA SER A 148 -15.30 2.05 37.39
C SER A 148 -15.19 1.94 35.86
N ILE A 149 -14.62 2.94 35.17
CA ILE A 149 -14.51 2.90 33.69
C ILE A 149 -13.50 1.82 33.32
N CYS A 150 -12.36 1.88 33.99
CA CYS A 150 -11.27 0.94 33.78
C CYS A 150 -11.72 -0.49 34.05
N GLU A 151 -12.33 -0.74 35.21
CA GLU A 151 -12.63 -2.11 35.67
C GLU A 151 -13.91 -2.71 35.09
N LYS A 152 -14.95 -1.90 34.87
CA LYS A 152 -16.27 -2.43 34.45
C LYS A 152 -16.59 -2.23 32.99
N VAL A 153 -15.91 -1.31 32.31
CA VAL A 153 -16.14 -1.04 30.88
C VAL A 153 -14.95 -1.49 30.05
N ILE A 154 -13.73 -1.04 30.37
CA ILE A 154 -12.57 -1.30 29.52
C ILE A 154 -12.11 -2.76 29.66
N VAL A 155 -11.83 -3.21 30.89
CA VAL A 155 -11.29 -4.54 31.15
C VAL A 155 -12.13 -5.67 30.55
N PRO A 156 -13.46 -5.76 30.78
CA PRO A 156 -14.25 -6.87 30.27
C PRO A 156 -14.30 -6.91 28.74
N ASN A 157 -14.18 -5.75 28.09
CA ASN A 157 -14.18 -5.63 26.63
C ASN A 157 -12.79 -5.79 26.00
N MET A 158 -11.75 -6.05 26.80
CA MET A 158 -10.39 -6.39 26.35
C MET A 158 -10.08 -7.89 26.43
N GLU A 159 -10.91 -8.70 27.09
CA GLU A 159 -10.67 -10.14 27.24
C GLU A 159 -10.72 -10.90 25.91
N PHE A 160 -10.01 -12.04 25.84
CA PHE A 160 -9.96 -12.88 24.64
C PHE A 160 -11.13 -13.87 24.68
N ARG A 161 -12.17 -13.58 23.90
CA ARG A 161 -13.43 -14.34 23.96
C ARG A 161 -13.32 -15.61 23.12
N ALA A 162 -14.27 -16.53 23.31
CA ALA A 162 -14.35 -17.74 22.50
C ALA A 162 -14.53 -17.44 21.00
N ALA A 163 -15.30 -16.40 20.65
CA ALA A 163 -15.46 -15.95 19.26
C ALA A 163 -14.14 -15.42 18.66
N ASP A 164 -13.29 -14.78 19.47
CA ASP A 164 -11.98 -14.31 19.00
C ASP A 164 -11.02 -15.51 18.77
N GLU A 165 -11.16 -16.56 19.57
CA GLU A 165 -10.43 -17.84 19.46
C GLU A 165 -10.84 -18.61 18.21
N GLU A 166 -12.14 -18.74 17.96
CA GLU A 166 -12.67 -19.33 16.72
C GLU A 166 -12.23 -18.54 15.48
N ALA A 167 -12.29 -17.20 15.52
CA ALA A 167 -11.81 -16.37 14.43
C ALA A 167 -10.29 -16.53 14.19
N PHE A 168 -9.51 -16.68 15.26
CA PHE A 168 -8.06 -16.89 15.19
C PHE A 168 -7.71 -18.26 14.56
N GLU A 169 -8.47 -19.31 14.88
CA GLU A 169 -8.21 -20.68 14.42
C GLU A 169 -8.83 -20.97 13.03
N ASP A 170 -10.12 -20.68 12.87
CA ASP A 170 -10.90 -21.08 11.69
C ASP A 170 -11.00 -19.99 10.62
N ASN A 171 -10.91 -18.71 11.00
CA ASN A 171 -10.98 -17.56 10.08
C ASN A 171 -9.72 -16.68 10.10
N SER A 172 -8.56 -17.35 10.20
CA SER A 172 -7.26 -16.70 10.39
C SER A 172 -6.91 -15.62 9.35
N GLU A 173 -7.30 -15.76 8.07
CA GLU A 173 -7.02 -14.75 7.04
C GLU A 173 -7.72 -13.42 7.36
N GLU A 174 -9.01 -13.48 7.72
CA GLU A 174 -9.78 -12.29 8.08
C GLU A 174 -9.30 -11.70 9.40
N TYR A 175 -8.95 -12.54 10.38
CA TYR A 175 -8.33 -12.10 11.65
C TYR A 175 -7.04 -11.29 11.39
N ILE A 176 -6.14 -11.81 10.55
CA ILE A 176 -4.87 -11.15 10.20
C ILE A 176 -5.13 -9.82 9.48
N ARG A 177 -6.02 -9.80 8.48
CA ARG A 177 -6.35 -8.61 7.70
C ARG A 177 -6.88 -7.51 8.61
N ARG A 178 -7.87 -7.86 9.43
CA ARG A 178 -8.50 -6.98 10.42
C ARG A 178 -7.48 -6.31 11.33
N ASP A 179 -6.62 -7.13 11.92
CA ASP A 179 -5.66 -6.67 12.91
C ASP A 179 -4.49 -5.85 12.31
N LEU A 180 -3.96 -6.25 11.16
CA LEU A 180 -2.78 -5.62 10.55
C LEU A 180 -3.11 -4.43 9.65
N GLU A 181 -4.22 -4.47 8.93
CA GLU A 181 -4.61 -3.43 7.96
C GLU A 181 -5.48 -2.34 8.59
N GLY A 182 -6.06 -2.60 9.77
CA GLY A 182 -6.79 -1.62 10.56
C GLY A 182 -8.24 -1.43 10.14
N SER A 183 -8.86 -2.46 9.52
CA SER A 183 -10.31 -2.49 9.26
C SER A 183 -11.15 -2.81 10.52
N ASP A 184 -10.51 -2.97 11.67
CA ASP A 184 -11.09 -3.26 12.99
C ASP A 184 -11.84 -2.10 13.67
N ILE A 185 -12.45 -1.20 12.91
CA ILE A 185 -13.15 -0.03 13.46
C ILE A 185 -14.29 -0.44 14.41
N ASP A 186 -14.81 -1.68 14.31
CA ASP A 186 -16.03 -2.12 14.99
C ASP A 186 -15.83 -3.25 16.04
N THR A 187 -14.60 -3.52 16.51
CA THR A 187 -14.39 -4.54 17.58
C THR A 187 -14.39 -3.91 18.98
N ARG A 188 -14.92 -4.67 19.96
CA ARG A 188 -14.93 -4.24 21.37
C ARG A 188 -13.54 -3.93 21.91
N ARG A 189 -12.58 -4.80 21.61
CA ARG A 189 -11.17 -4.66 22.01
C ARG A 189 -10.58 -3.36 21.50
N ARG A 190 -10.83 -3.04 20.22
CA ARG A 190 -10.35 -1.81 19.62
C ARG A 190 -11.01 -0.57 20.22
N ALA A 191 -12.33 -0.58 20.37
CA ALA A 191 -13.06 0.52 20.99
C ALA A 191 -12.54 0.76 22.43
N ALA A 192 -12.31 -0.30 23.21
CA ALA A 192 -11.73 -0.22 24.54
C ALA A 192 -10.33 0.39 24.53
N CYS A 193 -9.47 0.05 23.55
CA CYS A 193 -8.17 0.72 23.37
C CYS A 193 -8.31 2.22 23.13
N ASP A 194 -9.22 2.60 22.24
CA ASP A 194 -9.41 4.01 21.88
C ASP A 194 -9.94 4.81 23.07
N LEU A 195 -10.79 4.21 23.92
CA LEU A 195 -11.19 4.79 25.20
C LEU A 195 -10.02 4.94 26.20
N VAL A 196 -9.12 3.96 26.31
CA VAL A 196 -7.89 4.08 27.12
C VAL A 196 -7.06 5.28 26.65
N ARG A 197 -6.84 5.41 25.34
CA ARG A 197 -6.07 6.53 24.77
C ARG A 197 -6.76 7.87 25.03
N GLY A 198 -8.07 7.94 24.85
CA GLY A 198 -8.85 9.14 25.12
C GLY A 198 -8.74 9.60 26.57
N LEU A 199 -8.86 8.67 27.53
CA LEU A 199 -8.72 8.97 28.96
C LEU A 199 -7.29 9.41 29.32
N CYS A 200 -6.27 8.75 28.76
CA CYS A 200 -4.87 9.11 29.00
C CYS A 200 -4.51 10.53 28.56
N LYS A 201 -5.29 11.15 27.65
CA LYS A 201 -5.05 12.54 27.22
C LYS A 201 -5.10 13.55 28.37
N PHE A 202 -5.96 13.34 29.36
CA PHE A 202 -6.08 14.23 30.53
C PHE A 202 -5.84 13.56 31.88
N PHE A 203 -5.84 12.23 31.93
CA PHE A 203 -5.77 11.44 33.15
C PHE A 203 -4.67 10.36 33.09
N GLU A 204 -3.58 10.61 32.36
CA GLU A 204 -2.47 9.67 32.16
C GLU A 204 -2.01 9.01 33.48
N GLY A 205 -1.68 9.80 34.51
CA GLY A 205 -1.23 9.28 35.80
C GLY A 205 -2.24 8.35 36.50
N PRO A 206 -3.46 8.82 36.81
CA PRO A 206 -4.49 8.00 37.45
C PRO A 206 -4.84 6.73 36.66
N VAL A 207 -5.03 6.84 35.33
CA VAL A 207 -5.40 5.72 34.46
C VAL A 207 -4.27 4.70 34.40
N THR A 208 -3.01 5.14 34.25
CA THR A 208 -1.85 4.26 34.33
C THR A 208 -1.77 3.55 35.69
N GLY A 209 -1.98 4.26 36.80
CA GLY A 209 -1.98 3.67 38.14
C GLY A 209 -3.02 2.55 38.33
N ILE A 210 -4.26 2.78 37.88
CA ILE A 210 -5.34 1.79 37.96
C ILE A 210 -4.99 0.55 37.13
N PHE A 211 -4.60 0.74 35.87
CA PHE A 211 -4.29 -0.39 34.99
C PHE A 211 -3.02 -1.13 35.40
N SER A 212 -1.99 -0.46 35.92
CA SER A 212 -0.81 -1.14 36.47
C SER A 212 -1.19 -2.08 37.62
N GLY A 213 -2.12 -1.68 38.50
CA GLY A 213 -2.64 -2.54 39.56
C GLY A 213 -3.35 -3.78 39.00
N TYR A 214 -4.23 -3.57 38.01
CA TYR A 214 -4.96 -4.64 37.35
C TYR A 214 -4.03 -5.62 36.60
N VAL A 215 -3.09 -5.11 35.80
CA VAL A 215 -2.07 -5.89 35.06
C VAL A 215 -1.27 -6.78 36.01
N ASN A 216 -0.83 -6.25 37.14
CA ASN A 216 -0.11 -7.05 38.15
C ASN A 216 -0.98 -8.18 38.71
N SER A 217 -2.27 -7.91 38.99
CA SER A 217 -3.21 -8.92 39.49
C SER A 217 -3.40 -10.07 38.48
N ILE A 218 -3.69 -9.76 37.22
CA ILE A 218 -3.95 -10.78 36.20
C ILE A 218 -2.69 -11.57 35.82
N LEU A 219 -1.51 -10.94 35.87
CA LEU A 219 -0.23 -11.65 35.68
C LEU A 219 0.09 -12.60 36.84
N GLN A 220 -0.31 -12.26 38.08
CA GLN A 220 -0.21 -13.18 39.21
C GLN A 220 -1.16 -14.37 39.07
N GLU A 221 -2.40 -14.15 38.60
CA GLU A 221 -3.33 -15.24 38.30
C GLU A 221 -2.82 -16.15 37.18
N TYR A 222 -2.25 -15.57 36.12
CA TYR A 222 -1.57 -16.32 35.07
C TYR A 222 -0.46 -17.23 35.64
N ALA A 223 0.39 -16.69 36.52
CA ALA A 223 1.53 -17.42 37.09
C ALA A 223 1.11 -18.64 37.93
N LYS A 224 -0.12 -18.69 38.46
CA LYS A 224 -0.63 -19.84 39.22
C LYS A 224 -0.84 -21.07 38.35
N ASN A 225 -1.31 -20.88 37.11
CA ASN A 225 -1.54 -21.96 36.17
C ASN A 225 -1.52 -21.46 34.72
N PRO A 226 -0.33 -21.33 34.10
CA PRO A 226 -0.19 -20.76 32.77
C PRO A 226 -1.00 -21.45 31.67
N SER A 227 -1.23 -22.78 31.78
CA SER A 227 -1.95 -23.53 30.76
C SER A 227 -3.46 -23.25 30.72
N VAL A 228 -4.04 -22.90 31.87
CA VAL A 228 -5.46 -22.55 31.98
C VAL A 228 -5.66 -21.04 31.90
N ASN A 229 -4.77 -20.26 32.51
CA ASN A 229 -4.94 -18.84 32.72
C ASN A 229 -4.25 -17.97 31.65
N TRP A 230 -3.90 -18.52 30.48
CA TRP A 230 -3.19 -17.80 29.42
C TRP A 230 -3.92 -16.54 28.95
N LYS A 231 -5.26 -16.52 28.95
CA LYS A 231 -6.09 -15.36 28.58
C LYS A 231 -5.82 -14.12 29.44
N HIS A 232 -5.43 -14.32 30.71
CA HIS A 232 -5.03 -13.21 31.59
C HIS A 232 -3.74 -12.54 31.11
N LYS A 233 -2.82 -13.30 30.51
CA LYS A 233 -1.58 -12.75 29.98
C LYS A 233 -1.80 -12.04 28.64
N ASP A 234 -2.66 -12.57 27.76
CA ASP A 234 -3.10 -11.86 26.55
C ASP A 234 -3.70 -10.49 26.92
N ALA A 235 -4.67 -10.46 27.85
CA ALA A 235 -5.30 -9.23 28.31
C ALA A 235 -4.27 -8.24 28.90
N ALA A 236 -3.29 -8.74 29.64
CA ALA A 236 -2.19 -7.92 30.17
C ALA A 236 -1.33 -7.30 29.05
N ILE A 237 -0.92 -8.09 28.06
CA ILE A 237 -0.11 -7.60 26.92
C ILE A 237 -0.90 -6.57 26.11
N TYR A 238 -2.18 -6.84 25.84
CA TYR A 238 -3.05 -5.96 25.08
C TYR A 238 -3.27 -4.61 25.79
N LEU A 239 -3.53 -4.65 27.10
CA LEU A 239 -3.72 -3.46 27.92
C LEU A 239 -2.44 -2.62 28.04
N VAL A 240 -1.29 -3.25 28.28
CA VAL A 240 0.00 -2.55 28.32
C VAL A 240 0.34 -1.93 26.96
N THR A 241 0.09 -2.65 25.87
CA THR A 241 0.27 -2.13 24.51
C THR A 241 -0.59 -0.90 24.26
N SER A 242 -1.84 -0.92 24.73
CA SER A 242 -2.79 0.19 24.61
C SER A 242 -2.36 1.40 25.44
N LEU A 243 -1.97 1.17 26.70
CA LEU A 243 -1.58 2.20 27.65
C LEU A 243 -0.26 2.89 27.25
N ALA A 244 0.66 2.13 26.65
CA ALA A 244 1.95 2.66 26.24
C ALA A 244 1.91 3.40 24.91
N SER A 245 0.87 3.23 24.08
CA SER A 245 0.77 3.87 22.76
C SER A 245 0.19 5.29 22.85
N LYS A 246 1.01 6.31 22.55
CA LYS A 246 0.53 7.72 22.43
C LYS A 246 0.25 8.12 21.00
N ALA A 247 1.15 7.78 20.09
CA ALA A 247 1.03 8.08 18.67
C ALA A 247 1.58 6.92 17.84
N GLN A 248 0.95 6.64 16.70
CA GLN A 248 1.34 5.57 15.81
C GLN A 248 1.08 5.89 14.34
N THR A 249 1.81 5.24 13.45
CA THR A 249 1.54 5.22 12.00
C THR A 249 1.72 3.80 11.48
N GLN A 250 1.00 3.39 10.43
CA GLN A 250 1.21 2.06 9.84
C GLN A 250 2.68 1.84 9.40
N LYS A 251 3.33 2.88 8.85
CA LYS A 251 4.71 2.81 8.38
C LYS A 251 5.73 2.64 9.51
N HIS A 252 5.58 3.39 10.59
CA HIS A 252 6.58 3.43 11.68
C HIS A 252 6.16 2.66 12.94
N GLY A 253 4.96 2.09 13.00
CA GLY A 253 4.44 1.55 14.25
C GLY A 253 4.24 2.69 15.25
N ILE A 254 4.46 2.43 16.53
CA ILE A 254 4.42 3.47 17.56
C ILE A 254 5.56 4.46 17.30
N THR A 255 5.26 5.75 17.42
CA THR A 255 6.22 6.85 17.26
C THR A 255 6.45 7.59 18.57
N GLN A 256 5.47 7.56 19.48
CA GLN A 256 5.57 8.12 20.82
C GLN A 256 4.95 7.14 21.83
N ALA A 257 5.65 6.92 22.93
CA ALA A 257 5.21 6.03 23.99
C ALA A 257 4.98 6.77 25.32
N ASN A 258 4.15 6.20 26.19
CA ASN A 258 3.96 6.67 27.56
C ASN A 258 5.19 6.35 28.41
N GLU A 259 5.83 7.38 28.97
CA GLU A 259 7.03 7.27 29.81
C GLU A 259 6.76 6.60 31.16
N LEU A 260 5.50 6.57 31.61
CA LEU A 260 5.09 5.86 32.83
C LEU A 260 5.10 4.33 32.66
N VAL A 261 5.21 3.83 31.44
CA VAL A 261 5.27 2.39 31.14
C VAL A 261 6.68 2.01 30.70
N ASN A 262 7.34 1.16 31.49
CA ASN A 262 8.67 0.66 31.14
C ASN A 262 8.58 -0.47 30.10
N LEU A 263 8.56 -0.09 28.82
CA LEU A 263 8.46 -1.01 27.69
C LEU A 263 9.60 -2.04 27.61
N THR A 264 10.81 -1.64 28.03
CA THR A 264 11.99 -2.53 27.98
C THR A 264 11.87 -3.62 29.04
N GLU A 265 11.50 -3.24 30.27
CA GLU A 265 11.29 -4.19 31.35
C GLU A 265 10.12 -5.14 31.06
N PHE A 266 9.00 -4.61 30.56
CA PHE A 266 7.87 -5.43 30.18
C PHE A 266 8.23 -6.43 29.06
N PHE A 267 8.98 -5.98 28.05
CA PHE A 267 9.50 -6.86 27.01
C PHE A 267 10.35 -7.99 27.59
N MET A 268 11.34 -7.66 28.44
CA MET A 268 12.28 -8.64 29.00
C MET A 268 11.59 -9.65 29.92
N ASN A 269 10.62 -9.22 30.72
CA ASN A 269 9.99 -10.05 31.75
C ASN A 269 8.78 -10.84 31.26
N HIS A 270 8.06 -10.35 30.25
CA HIS A 270 6.78 -10.95 29.84
C HIS A 270 6.75 -11.41 28.39
N ILE A 271 7.36 -10.65 27.45
CA ILE A 271 7.32 -10.95 26.01
C ILE A 271 8.44 -11.91 25.59
N LEU A 272 9.69 -11.59 25.95
CA LEU A 272 10.86 -12.37 25.56
C LEU A 272 10.81 -13.84 26.04
N PRO A 273 10.34 -14.15 27.26
CA PRO A 273 10.21 -15.55 27.69
C PRO A 273 9.25 -16.36 26.82
N ASP A 274 8.13 -15.75 26.39
CA ASP A 274 7.18 -16.43 25.51
C ASP A 274 7.80 -16.70 24.15
N LEU A 275 8.52 -15.72 23.60
CA LEU A 275 9.22 -15.88 22.32
C LEU A 275 10.34 -16.92 22.37
N LYS A 276 10.94 -17.15 23.54
CA LYS A 276 11.97 -18.18 23.76
C LYS A 276 11.43 -19.57 24.04
N SER A 277 10.10 -19.77 24.07
CA SER A 277 9.55 -21.12 24.31
C SER A 277 10.09 -22.10 23.25
N PRO A 278 10.54 -23.31 23.65
CA PRO A 278 11.03 -24.31 22.72
C PRO A 278 9.95 -24.85 21.79
N ASN A 279 8.68 -24.84 22.22
CA ASN A 279 7.55 -25.28 21.41
C ASN A 279 6.88 -24.08 20.72
N VAL A 280 7.07 -23.97 19.41
CA VAL A 280 6.51 -22.88 18.59
C VAL A 280 4.99 -22.91 18.51
N ASN A 281 4.36 -24.06 18.75
CA ASN A 281 2.92 -24.27 18.70
C ASN A 281 2.24 -24.14 20.08
N GLU A 282 3.02 -23.91 21.14
CA GLU A 282 2.49 -23.75 22.49
C GLU A 282 1.90 -22.34 22.67
N PHE A 283 0.63 -22.26 23.08
CA PHE A 283 -0.10 -20.99 23.29
C PHE A 283 0.01 -20.03 22.09
N PRO A 284 -0.54 -20.40 20.91
CA PRO A 284 -0.35 -19.64 19.68
C PRO A 284 -0.79 -18.18 19.78
N VAL A 285 -1.85 -17.87 20.54
CA VAL A 285 -2.29 -16.49 20.79
C VAL A 285 -1.20 -15.67 21.50
N LEU A 286 -0.62 -16.19 22.59
CA LEU A 286 0.47 -15.49 23.30
C LEU A 286 1.73 -15.33 22.42
N LYS A 287 1.99 -16.27 21.50
CA LYS A 287 3.08 -16.10 20.52
C LYS A 287 2.76 -14.97 19.55
N ALA A 288 1.55 -14.94 19.02
CA ALA A 288 1.09 -13.88 18.14
C ALA A 288 1.17 -12.51 18.84
N ASP A 289 0.75 -12.42 20.10
CA ASP A 289 0.85 -11.20 20.91
C ASP A 289 2.29 -10.74 21.09
N GLY A 290 3.20 -11.66 21.43
CA GLY A 290 4.61 -11.34 21.59
C GLY A 290 5.27 -10.84 20.31
N ILE A 291 4.95 -11.47 19.17
CA ILE A 291 5.41 -11.05 17.85
C ILE A 291 4.85 -9.66 17.49
N LYS A 292 3.55 -9.47 17.72
CA LYS A 292 2.85 -8.21 17.48
C LYS A 292 3.39 -7.07 18.35
N TYR A 293 3.74 -7.35 19.60
CA TYR A 293 4.38 -6.38 20.49
C TYR A 293 5.70 -5.88 19.90
N ILE A 294 6.60 -6.77 19.46
CA ILE A 294 7.84 -6.38 18.78
C ILE A 294 7.54 -5.55 17.54
N MET A 295 6.58 -6.01 16.73
CA MET A 295 6.22 -5.34 15.50
C MET A 295 5.74 -3.92 15.77
N ILE A 296 4.83 -3.70 16.71
CA ILE A 296 4.23 -2.38 17.00
C ILE A 296 5.23 -1.44 17.68
N PHE A 297 6.03 -1.93 18.63
CA PHE A 297 7.03 -1.15 19.39
C PHE A 297 8.44 -1.15 18.77
N ARG A 298 8.59 -1.58 17.52
CA ARG A 298 9.91 -1.73 16.87
C ARG A 298 10.79 -0.48 16.92
N ASN A 299 10.22 0.71 16.95
CA ASN A 299 10.98 1.98 17.04
C ASN A 299 11.28 2.43 18.48
N GLN A 300 10.72 1.74 19.47
CA GLN A 300 10.87 2.02 20.91
C GLN A 300 11.78 0.98 21.57
N VAL A 301 11.83 -0.23 21.01
CA VAL A 301 12.69 -1.31 21.49
C VAL A 301 14.14 -1.08 21.04
N PRO A 302 15.14 -1.18 21.95
CA PRO A 302 16.54 -1.03 21.58
C PRO A 302 16.98 -2.01 20.49
N LYS A 303 17.87 -1.57 19.59
CA LYS A 303 18.37 -2.39 18.46
C LYS A 303 18.89 -3.76 18.89
N GLU A 304 19.60 -3.85 20.02
CA GLU A 304 20.13 -5.11 20.55
C GLU A 304 19.02 -6.14 20.82
N GLN A 305 17.89 -5.70 21.39
CA GLN A 305 16.75 -6.56 21.67
C GLN A 305 16.01 -6.98 20.40
N LEU A 306 15.96 -6.10 19.39
CA LEU A 306 15.44 -6.46 18.06
C LEU A 306 16.30 -7.55 17.41
N LEU A 307 17.63 -7.40 17.45
CA LEU A 307 18.56 -8.40 16.90
C LEU A 307 18.43 -9.75 17.62
N LEU A 308 18.26 -9.75 18.94
CA LEU A 308 17.99 -10.97 19.71
C LEU A 308 16.65 -11.64 19.35
N SER A 309 15.68 -10.85 18.90
CA SER A 309 14.36 -11.35 18.52
C SER A 309 14.33 -11.98 17.13
N ILE A 310 15.19 -11.55 16.20
CA ILE A 310 15.18 -12.04 14.81
C ILE A 310 15.26 -13.57 14.70
N PRO A 311 16.22 -14.27 15.35
CA PRO A 311 16.27 -15.74 15.28
C PRO A 311 15.02 -16.41 15.84
N LEU A 312 14.40 -15.81 16.87
CA LEU A 312 13.15 -16.31 17.46
C LEU A 312 11.99 -16.17 16.45
N LEU A 313 11.86 -15.00 15.82
CA LEU A 313 10.87 -14.76 14.77
C LEU A 313 11.05 -15.72 13.58
N ILE A 314 12.30 -15.98 13.16
CA ILE A 314 12.60 -16.97 12.12
C ILE A 314 12.12 -18.37 12.52
N ASN A 315 12.22 -18.73 13.79
CA ASN A 315 11.73 -20.02 14.26
C ASN A 315 10.20 -20.12 14.20
N TYR A 316 9.48 -19.04 14.51
CA TYR A 316 8.00 -18.99 14.45
C TYR A 316 7.42 -19.09 13.04
N LEU A 317 8.23 -18.93 11.98
CA LEU A 317 7.80 -19.26 10.62
C LEU A 317 7.44 -20.75 10.44
N GLN A 318 7.83 -21.60 11.38
CA GLN A 318 7.52 -23.04 11.38
C GLN A 318 6.26 -23.39 12.17
N ALA A 319 5.58 -22.41 12.78
CA ALA A 319 4.37 -22.67 13.55
C ALA A 319 3.26 -23.23 12.67
N GLU A 320 2.38 -24.06 13.23
CA GLU A 320 1.22 -24.60 12.51
C GLU A 320 0.10 -23.57 12.38
N SER A 321 0.01 -22.64 13.35
CA SER A 321 -0.96 -21.55 13.35
C SER A 321 -0.65 -20.54 12.24
N ILE A 322 -1.62 -20.35 11.34
CA ILE A 322 -1.56 -19.39 10.24
C ILE A 322 -1.25 -17.99 10.75
N VAL A 323 -1.88 -17.57 11.84
CA VAL A 323 -1.65 -16.24 12.43
C VAL A 323 -0.21 -16.07 12.90
N VAL A 324 0.34 -17.06 13.62
CA VAL A 324 1.68 -16.97 14.22
C VAL A 324 2.77 -16.83 13.16
N HIS A 325 2.82 -17.74 12.17
CA HIS A 325 3.88 -17.65 11.14
C HIS A 325 3.68 -16.46 10.20
N THR A 326 2.43 -16.01 10.01
CA THR A 326 2.15 -14.79 9.23
C THR A 326 2.63 -13.55 9.96
N TYR A 327 2.34 -13.42 11.25
CA TYR A 327 2.84 -12.33 12.08
C TYR A 327 4.37 -12.35 12.16
N ALA A 328 4.99 -13.54 12.26
CA ALA A 328 6.44 -13.68 12.24
C ALA A 328 7.05 -13.15 10.93
N ALA A 329 6.49 -13.55 9.77
CA ALA A 329 6.90 -13.04 8.48
C ALA A 329 6.71 -11.53 8.36
N HIS A 330 5.57 -11.01 8.82
CA HIS A 330 5.29 -9.57 8.78
C HIS A 330 6.25 -8.79 9.69
N ALA A 331 6.50 -9.27 10.91
CA ALA A 331 7.45 -8.65 11.83
C ALA A 331 8.86 -8.59 11.24
N LEU A 332 9.35 -9.70 10.65
CA LEU A 332 10.65 -9.72 9.96
C LEU A 332 10.70 -8.69 8.82
N GLU A 333 9.65 -8.61 8.00
CA GLU A 333 9.57 -7.61 6.93
C GLU A 333 9.65 -6.16 7.46
N ARG A 334 8.94 -5.86 8.54
CA ARG A 334 8.97 -4.54 9.16
C ARG A 334 10.34 -4.23 9.74
N LEU A 335 10.99 -5.18 10.39
CA LEU A 335 12.35 -5.01 10.92
C LEU A 335 13.37 -4.73 9.81
N PHE A 336 13.31 -5.45 8.69
CA PHE A 336 14.24 -5.29 7.56
C PHE A 336 14.08 -3.96 6.79
N THR A 337 12.98 -3.24 7.01
CA THR A 337 12.72 -1.94 6.38
C THR A 337 12.96 -0.75 7.32
N MET A 338 13.31 -1.01 8.58
CA MET A 338 13.60 0.05 9.55
C MET A 338 14.77 0.92 9.12
N LYS A 339 14.63 2.22 9.39
CA LYS A 339 15.66 3.23 9.11
C LYS A 339 16.23 3.76 10.42
N GLY A 340 17.55 3.75 10.54
CA GLY A 340 18.29 4.39 11.62
C GLY A 340 18.53 5.87 11.32
N VAL A 341 19.45 6.46 12.09
CA VAL A 341 19.88 7.84 11.91
C VAL A 341 20.46 8.03 10.49
N ASN A 342 20.17 9.18 9.87
CA ASN A 342 20.56 9.52 8.49
C ASN A 342 19.94 8.63 7.39
N ASN A 343 18.77 8.03 7.63
CA ASN A 343 18.04 7.22 6.64
C ASN A 343 18.80 5.95 6.18
N THR A 344 19.77 5.51 6.97
CA THR A 344 20.49 4.24 6.78
C THR A 344 19.62 3.07 7.25
N THR A 345 19.82 1.87 6.70
CA THR A 345 19.05 0.69 7.16
C THR A 345 19.51 0.29 8.56
N LEU A 346 18.59 0.11 9.50
CA LEU A 346 18.90 -0.14 10.91
C LEU A 346 19.55 -1.52 11.12
N ILE A 347 18.98 -2.55 10.49
CA ILE A 347 19.51 -3.91 10.46
C ILE A 347 20.23 -4.10 9.12
N SER A 348 21.45 -4.60 9.17
CA SER A 348 22.33 -4.77 8.02
C SER A 348 22.44 -6.22 7.58
N ALA A 349 22.84 -6.45 6.32
CA ALA A 349 23.09 -7.80 5.81
C ALA A 349 24.15 -8.55 6.65
N SER A 350 25.18 -7.87 7.14
CA SER A 350 26.22 -8.46 8.00
C SER A 350 25.69 -9.03 9.31
N GLU A 351 24.69 -8.39 9.91
CA GLU A 351 24.05 -8.87 11.14
C GLU A 351 23.18 -10.11 10.90
N MET A 352 22.69 -10.27 9.68
CA MET A 352 21.85 -11.40 9.29
C MET A 352 22.63 -12.64 8.87
N VAL A 353 23.92 -12.52 8.53
CA VAL A 353 24.79 -13.63 8.06
C VAL A 353 24.61 -14.94 8.85
N PRO A 354 24.58 -14.94 10.20
CA PRO A 354 24.47 -16.18 10.97
C PRO A 354 23.15 -16.95 10.78
N CYS A 355 22.12 -16.31 10.23
CA CYS A 355 20.77 -16.87 10.15
C CYS A 355 20.16 -16.86 8.73
N ILE A 356 20.94 -16.53 7.69
CA ILE A 356 20.45 -16.46 6.29
C ILE A 356 19.83 -17.79 5.85
N GLU A 357 20.55 -18.89 6.01
CA GLU A 357 20.08 -20.21 5.57
C GLU A 357 18.78 -20.60 6.28
N MET A 358 18.72 -20.39 7.60
CA MET A 358 17.54 -20.69 8.41
C MET A 358 16.36 -19.78 8.03
N LEU A 359 16.60 -18.48 7.82
CA LEU A 359 15.59 -17.52 7.37
C LEU A 359 14.97 -17.95 6.04
N LEU A 360 15.80 -18.20 5.03
CA LEU A 360 15.35 -18.54 3.69
C LEU A 360 14.65 -19.90 3.66
N THR A 361 15.20 -20.90 4.36
CA THR A 361 14.58 -22.23 4.46
C THR A 361 13.20 -22.15 5.12
N ASN A 362 13.08 -21.43 6.24
CA ASN A 362 11.82 -21.35 6.97
C ASN A 362 10.77 -20.50 6.25
N LEU A 363 11.16 -19.42 5.57
CA LEU A 363 10.23 -18.61 4.75
C LEU A 363 9.60 -19.43 3.62
N PHE A 364 10.43 -20.20 2.90
CA PHE A 364 9.92 -21.04 1.81
C PHE A 364 9.12 -22.25 2.33
N LYS A 365 9.54 -22.85 3.46
CA LYS A 365 8.77 -23.89 4.15
C LYS A 365 7.39 -23.37 4.60
N ALA A 366 7.29 -22.13 5.08
CA ALA A 366 6.02 -21.55 5.49
C ALA A 366 5.00 -21.47 4.34
N LEU A 367 5.45 -21.28 3.08
CA LEU A 367 4.60 -21.34 1.87
C LEU A 367 4.11 -22.76 1.53
N THR A 368 4.58 -23.78 2.22
CA THR A 368 4.11 -25.17 2.07
C THR A 368 3.14 -25.59 3.16
N LEU A 369 2.97 -24.76 4.20
CA LEU A 369 2.03 -25.03 5.29
C LEU A 369 0.58 -24.91 4.80
N PRO A 370 -0.34 -25.72 5.34
CA PRO A 370 -1.76 -25.64 5.02
C PRO A 370 -2.30 -24.22 5.18
N GLY A 371 -3.14 -23.78 4.24
CA GLY A 371 -3.73 -22.43 4.23
C GLY A 371 -2.75 -21.28 3.96
N SER A 372 -1.46 -21.55 3.74
CA SER A 372 -0.42 -20.50 3.61
C SER A 372 0.30 -20.49 2.27
N SER A 373 -0.19 -21.27 1.30
CA SER A 373 0.40 -21.38 -0.02
C SER A 373 0.52 -20.04 -0.74
N GLU A 374 -0.51 -19.19 -0.68
CA GLU A 374 -0.54 -17.87 -1.32
C GLU A 374 -0.52 -16.73 -0.28
N ASN A 375 0.14 -16.95 0.86
CA ASN A 375 0.22 -15.95 1.92
C ASN A 375 1.12 -14.78 1.52
N GLU A 376 0.52 -13.61 1.29
CA GLU A 376 1.20 -12.42 0.78
C GLU A 376 2.26 -11.85 1.74
N TYR A 377 2.07 -11.99 3.05
CA TYR A 377 3.01 -11.50 4.06
C TYR A 377 4.31 -12.30 4.03
N ILE A 378 4.23 -13.63 3.82
CA ILE A 378 5.40 -14.49 3.66
C ILE A 378 6.15 -14.14 2.38
N MET A 379 5.45 -14.01 1.24
CA MET A 379 6.12 -13.65 -0.02
C MET A 379 6.76 -12.26 0.03
N LYS A 380 6.12 -11.31 0.72
CA LYS A 380 6.69 -9.98 0.98
C LYS A 380 7.94 -10.06 1.85
N ALA A 381 7.95 -10.92 2.87
CA ALA A 381 9.13 -11.16 3.71
C ALA A 381 10.28 -11.80 2.92
N ILE A 382 10.00 -12.70 1.97
CA ILE A 382 10.98 -13.24 1.01
C ILE A 382 11.59 -12.11 0.18
N MET A 383 10.75 -11.32 -0.50
CA MET A 383 11.18 -10.17 -1.30
C MET A 383 12.08 -9.21 -0.49
N ARG A 384 11.70 -8.93 0.75
CA ARG A 384 12.41 -8.01 1.64
C ARG A 384 13.72 -8.60 2.17
N SER A 385 13.76 -9.90 2.40
CA SER A 385 14.99 -10.63 2.71
C SER A 385 15.98 -10.52 1.55
N PHE A 386 15.54 -10.71 0.30
CA PHE A 386 16.41 -10.54 -0.87
C PHE A 386 16.91 -9.11 -1.01
N SER A 387 16.03 -8.13 -0.82
CA SER A 387 16.39 -6.71 -0.85
C SER A 387 17.35 -6.31 0.27
N LEU A 388 17.30 -6.93 1.44
CA LEU A 388 18.22 -6.63 2.55
C LEU A 388 19.59 -7.29 2.33
N LEU A 389 19.58 -8.58 1.99
CA LEU A 389 20.77 -9.43 1.96
C LEU A 389 21.64 -9.23 0.72
N GLN A 390 21.09 -8.73 -0.38
CA GLN A 390 21.81 -8.47 -1.63
C GLN A 390 22.68 -9.68 -2.03
N GLU A 391 23.97 -9.50 -2.33
CA GLU A 391 24.87 -10.56 -2.80
C GLU A 391 24.98 -11.78 -1.86
N ALA A 392 24.66 -11.62 -0.57
CA ALA A 392 24.71 -12.72 0.39
C ALA A 392 23.71 -13.87 0.09
N ILE A 393 22.69 -13.63 -0.74
CA ILE A 393 21.73 -14.68 -1.14
C ILE A 393 22.20 -15.51 -2.33
N ILE A 394 23.23 -15.06 -3.08
CA ILE A 394 23.66 -15.68 -4.34
C ILE A 394 23.90 -17.19 -4.22
N PRO A 395 24.56 -17.72 -3.17
CA PRO A 395 24.75 -19.16 -3.01
C PRO A 395 23.45 -19.97 -2.92
N TYR A 396 22.35 -19.35 -2.49
CA TYR A 396 21.05 -20.00 -2.28
C TYR A 396 20.14 -19.89 -3.52
N ILE A 397 20.36 -18.89 -4.39
CA ILE A 397 19.51 -18.59 -5.55
C ILE A 397 19.19 -19.81 -6.43
N PRO A 398 20.12 -20.74 -6.76
CA PRO A 398 19.79 -21.90 -7.59
C PRO A 398 18.65 -22.77 -7.04
N SER A 399 18.58 -22.93 -5.71
CA SER A 399 17.48 -23.67 -5.06
C SER A 399 16.21 -22.83 -5.00
N LEU A 400 16.34 -21.55 -4.63
CA LEU A 400 15.18 -20.66 -4.44
C LEU A 400 14.46 -20.35 -5.74
N ILE A 401 15.19 -20.19 -6.85
CA ILE A 401 14.58 -19.91 -8.16
C ILE A 401 13.76 -21.08 -8.66
N THR A 402 14.20 -22.32 -8.40
CA THR A 402 13.43 -23.54 -8.71
C THR A 402 12.10 -23.50 -7.97
N GLN A 403 12.12 -23.25 -6.66
CA GLN A 403 10.89 -23.18 -5.84
C GLN A 403 9.97 -22.01 -6.25
N LEU A 404 10.52 -20.83 -6.54
CA LEU A 404 9.75 -19.68 -7.03
C LEU A 404 9.09 -19.98 -8.39
N THR A 405 9.79 -20.70 -9.27
CA THR A 405 9.31 -21.04 -10.61
C THR A 405 8.19 -22.09 -10.55
N GLU A 406 8.35 -23.12 -9.71
CA GLU A 406 7.29 -24.09 -9.43
C GLU A 406 6.04 -23.42 -8.85
N LYS A 407 6.24 -22.46 -7.94
CA LYS A 407 5.14 -21.68 -7.35
C LYS A 407 4.47 -20.79 -8.38
N LEU A 408 5.23 -20.09 -9.20
CA LEU A 408 4.73 -19.25 -10.29
C LEU A 408 3.85 -20.07 -11.24
N LEU A 409 4.33 -21.25 -11.64
CA LEU A 409 3.57 -22.16 -12.49
C LEU A 409 2.27 -22.62 -11.80
N ALA A 410 2.33 -23.01 -10.52
CA ALA A 410 1.15 -23.44 -9.78
C ALA A 410 0.08 -22.33 -9.69
N VAL A 411 0.48 -21.10 -9.35
CA VAL A 411 -0.44 -19.96 -9.19
C VAL A 411 -0.94 -19.44 -10.54
N SER A 412 -0.17 -19.60 -11.63
CA SER A 412 -0.60 -19.19 -12.97
C SER A 412 -1.87 -19.90 -13.46
N LYS A 413 -2.20 -21.07 -12.89
CA LYS A 413 -3.42 -21.81 -13.20
C LYS A 413 -4.68 -21.13 -12.65
N ASN A 414 -4.56 -20.36 -11.56
CA ASN A 414 -5.64 -19.61 -10.94
C ASN A 414 -5.09 -18.44 -10.10
N PRO A 415 -4.72 -17.31 -10.72
CA PRO A 415 -4.13 -16.18 -10.01
C PRO A 415 -5.18 -15.45 -9.16
N SER A 416 -5.27 -15.79 -7.86
CA SER A 416 -6.32 -15.29 -6.97
C SER A 416 -5.89 -14.19 -5.99
N LYS A 417 -4.61 -14.13 -5.64
CA LYS A 417 -4.05 -13.19 -4.64
C LYS A 417 -3.10 -12.16 -5.28
N PRO A 418 -3.55 -10.94 -5.65
CA PRO A 418 -2.74 -10.00 -6.44
C PRO A 418 -1.49 -9.47 -5.73
N HIS A 419 -1.54 -9.23 -4.41
CA HIS A 419 -0.37 -8.79 -3.65
C HIS A 419 0.70 -9.88 -3.54
N PHE A 420 0.28 -11.13 -3.27
CA PHE A 420 1.18 -12.29 -3.32
C PHE A 420 1.89 -12.38 -4.68
N ASN A 421 1.12 -12.30 -5.76
CA ASN A 421 1.64 -12.37 -7.13
C ASN A 421 2.67 -11.27 -7.41
N HIS A 422 2.36 -10.03 -7.01
CA HIS A 422 3.27 -8.90 -7.13
C HIS A 422 4.61 -9.16 -6.41
N TYR A 423 4.57 -9.55 -5.13
CA TYR A 423 5.79 -9.82 -4.35
C TYR A 423 6.57 -11.03 -4.86
N MET A 424 5.90 -12.01 -5.48
CA MET A 424 6.55 -13.16 -6.12
C MET A 424 7.38 -12.72 -7.33
N PHE A 425 6.79 -11.91 -8.23
CA PHE A 425 7.52 -11.36 -9.37
C PHE A 425 8.65 -10.42 -8.95
N GLU A 426 8.45 -9.59 -7.92
CA GLU A 426 9.52 -8.76 -7.35
C GLU A 426 10.67 -9.61 -6.78
N SER A 427 10.36 -10.73 -6.12
CA SER A 427 11.37 -11.67 -5.62
C SER A 427 12.19 -12.28 -6.76
N ILE A 428 11.54 -12.64 -7.89
CA ILE A 428 12.21 -13.11 -9.10
C ILE A 428 13.10 -12.01 -9.70
N CYS A 429 12.57 -10.79 -9.86
CA CYS A 429 13.32 -9.63 -10.36
C CYS A 429 14.55 -9.32 -9.50
N LEU A 430 14.42 -9.34 -8.18
CA LEU A 430 15.53 -9.14 -7.25
C LEU A 430 16.58 -10.24 -7.40
N SER A 431 16.17 -11.51 -7.51
CA SER A 431 17.08 -12.65 -7.72
C SER A 431 17.91 -12.47 -8.99
N ILE A 432 17.25 -12.09 -10.10
CA ILE A 432 17.91 -11.83 -11.39
C ILE A 432 18.89 -10.66 -11.24
N ARG A 433 18.43 -9.52 -10.74
CA ARG A 433 19.23 -8.28 -10.67
C ARG A 433 20.45 -8.42 -9.78
N ILE A 434 20.30 -9.06 -8.61
CA ILE A 434 21.39 -9.29 -7.66
C ILE A 434 22.43 -10.23 -8.28
N THR A 435 21.98 -11.37 -8.80
CA THR A 435 22.88 -12.42 -9.31
C THR A 435 23.57 -11.99 -10.60
N CYS A 436 22.84 -11.41 -11.56
CA CYS A 436 23.40 -11.01 -12.85
C CYS A 436 24.32 -9.78 -12.74
N ARG A 437 24.13 -8.91 -11.75
CA ARG A 437 25.07 -7.81 -11.48
C ARG A 437 26.42 -8.36 -10.99
N ALA A 438 26.41 -9.37 -10.13
CA ALA A 438 27.62 -10.02 -9.63
C ALA A 438 28.25 -10.96 -10.67
N ASN A 439 27.43 -11.69 -11.43
CA ASN A 439 27.85 -12.61 -12.47
C ASN A 439 26.94 -12.48 -13.72
N PRO A 440 27.32 -11.66 -14.72
CA PRO A 440 26.52 -11.44 -15.92
C PRO A 440 26.21 -12.71 -16.73
N ALA A 441 27.04 -13.76 -16.62
CA ALA A 441 26.80 -15.02 -17.33
C ALA A 441 25.62 -15.82 -16.75
N ALA A 442 25.16 -15.49 -15.54
CA ALA A 442 24.06 -16.18 -14.88
C ALA A 442 22.69 -15.94 -15.55
N VAL A 443 22.58 -14.93 -16.42
CA VAL A 443 21.32 -14.59 -17.12
C VAL A 443 20.75 -15.80 -17.88
N GLY A 444 21.60 -16.57 -18.55
CA GLY A 444 21.15 -17.76 -19.30
C GLY A 444 20.50 -18.82 -18.41
N SER A 445 21.00 -19.02 -17.20
CA SER A 445 20.40 -19.96 -16.25
C SER A 445 19.01 -19.50 -15.76
N PHE A 446 18.77 -18.20 -15.65
CA PHE A 446 17.42 -17.68 -15.35
C PHE A 446 16.48 -17.84 -16.55
N GLU A 447 16.98 -17.63 -17.77
CA GLU A 447 16.20 -17.84 -19.00
C GLU A 447 15.78 -19.30 -19.13
N ASP A 448 16.70 -20.24 -18.93
CA ASP A 448 16.43 -21.68 -18.95
C ASP A 448 15.35 -22.07 -17.93
N ALA A 449 15.37 -21.47 -16.73
CA ALA A 449 14.39 -21.74 -15.68
C ALA A 449 13.01 -21.13 -15.97
N LEU A 450 12.96 -19.90 -16.49
CA LEU A 450 11.72 -19.11 -16.56
C LEU A 450 10.98 -19.18 -17.90
N PHE A 451 11.69 -19.41 -19.01
CA PHE A 451 11.11 -19.28 -20.35
C PHE A 451 9.97 -20.26 -20.62
N MET A 452 10.08 -21.49 -20.09
CA MET A 452 9.00 -22.47 -20.20
C MET A 452 7.73 -21.97 -19.51
N VAL A 453 7.85 -21.45 -18.28
CA VAL A 453 6.71 -20.93 -17.52
C VAL A 453 6.11 -19.68 -18.17
N PHE A 454 6.95 -18.79 -18.71
CA PHE A 454 6.50 -17.63 -19.48
C PHE A 454 5.74 -18.02 -20.74
N THR A 455 6.22 -19.04 -21.45
CA THR A 455 5.53 -19.57 -22.64
C THR A 455 4.15 -20.11 -22.28
N GLU A 456 4.03 -20.85 -21.18
CA GLU A 456 2.76 -21.37 -20.70
C GLU A 456 1.79 -20.24 -20.29
N ILE A 457 2.27 -19.23 -19.55
CA ILE A 457 1.49 -18.05 -19.17
C ILE A 457 0.95 -17.31 -20.40
N LEU A 458 1.80 -17.10 -21.42
CA LEU A 458 1.45 -16.39 -22.64
C LEU A 458 0.48 -17.20 -23.52
N GLN A 459 0.70 -18.51 -23.65
CA GLN A 459 -0.17 -19.39 -24.45
C GLN A 459 -1.56 -19.57 -23.83
N ASN A 460 -1.63 -19.65 -22.49
CA ASN A 460 -2.89 -19.76 -21.76
C ASN A 460 -3.59 -18.40 -21.53
N ASP A 461 -3.03 -17.30 -22.03
CA ASP A 461 -3.53 -15.93 -21.86
C ASP A 461 -3.84 -15.55 -20.40
N VAL A 462 -2.94 -15.89 -19.46
CA VAL A 462 -3.11 -15.57 -18.02
C VAL A 462 -2.88 -14.07 -17.79
N GLN A 463 -3.96 -13.30 -17.95
CA GLN A 463 -3.92 -11.84 -18.14
C GLN A 463 -3.25 -11.09 -16.98
N GLU A 464 -3.44 -11.57 -15.76
CA GLU A 464 -2.87 -10.99 -14.54
C GLU A 464 -1.33 -11.02 -14.57
N PHE A 465 -0.72 -11.98 -15.27
CA PHE A 465 0.72 -12.25 -15.26
C PHE A 465 1.44 -11.75 -16.50
N ILE A 466 0.74 -11.60 -17.63
CA ILE A 466 1.33 -11.12 -18.90
C ILE A 466 2.15 -9.82 -18.72
N PRO A 467 1.65 -8.76 -18.05
CA PRO A 467 2.43 -7.55 -17.80
C PRO A 467 3.73 -7.81 -17.04
N TYR A 468 3.72 -8.72 -16.05
CA TYR A 468 4.91 -9.07 -15.28
C TYR A 468 5.91 -9.87 -16.09
N VAL A 469 5.44 -10.83 -16.89
CA VAL A 469 6.29 -11.62 -17.80
C VAL A 469 7.07 -10.69 -18.72
N PHE A 470 6.42 -9.71 -19.34
CA PHE A 470 7.11 -8.73 -20.20
C PHE A 470 8.14 -7.88 -19.44
N GLN A 471 7.87 -7.50 -18.20
CA GLN A 471 8.84 -6.77 -17.36
C GLN A 471 10.06 -7.63 -17.02
N VAL A 472 9.85 -8.90 -16.65
CA VAL A 472 10.95 -9.82 -16.32
C VAL A 472 11.78 -10.14 -17.56
N MET A 473 11.14 -10.38 -18.71
CA MET A 473 11.85 -10.55 -19.98
C MET A 473 12.66 -9.30 -20.35
N SER A 474 12.13 -8.11 -20.13
CA SER A 474 12.86 -6.85 -20.35
C SER A 474 14.10 -6.81 -19.46
N LEU A 475 13.95 -7.11 -18.17
CA LEU A 475 15.05 -7.16 -17.21
C LEU A 475 16.13 -8.16 -17.64
N LEU A 476 15.75 -9.39 -18.01
CA LEU A 476 16.69 -10.42 -18.46
C LEU A 476 17.46 -9.95 -19.70
N LEU A 477 16.77 -9.40 -20.70
CA LEU A 477 17.41 -8.87 -21.90
C LEU A 477 18.34 -7.69 -21.60
N GLU A 478 17.94 -6.78 -20.70
CA GLU A 478 18.77 -5.68 -20.21
C GLU A 478 20.06 -6.17 -19.53
N MET A 479 20.06 -7.37 -18.92
CA MET A 479 21.24 -7.95 -18.26
C MET A 479 22.25 -8.58 -19.23
N HIS A 480 21.86 -8.92 -20.46
CA HIS A 480 22.80 -9.39 -21.48
C HIS A 480 23.82 -8.31 -21.84
N LYS A 481 25.07 -8.70 -22.07
CA LYS A 481 26.15 -7.78 -22.53
C LYS A 481 26.56 -8.03 -23.99
N ASN A 482 26.13 -9.16 -24.55
CA ASN A 482 26.48 -9.61 -25.90
C ASN A 482 25.27 -9.42 -26.83
N ASP A 483 25.38 -9.93 -28.06
CA ASP A 483 24.30 -9.92 -29.04
C ASP A 483 23.01 -10.53 -28.48
N ILE A 484 21.88 -10.04 -28.98
CA ILE A 484 20.55 -10.52 -28.60
C ILE A 484 20.41 -12.05 -28.83
N PRO A 485 19.92 -12.82 -27.85
CA PRO A 485 19.74 -14.26 -28.03
C PRO A 485 18.69 -14.60 -29.09
N SER A 486 18.87 -15.73 -29.77
CA SER A 486 17.99 -16.19 -30.86
C SER A 486 16.55 -16.47 -30.40
N SER A 487 16.38 -16.92 -29.15
CA SER A 487 15.07 -17.14 -28.52
C SER A 487 14.24 -15.85 -28.46
N TYR A 488 14.85 -14.72 -28.09
CA TYR A 488 14.17 -13.42 -28.13
C TYR A 488 13.84 -13.01 -29.56
N MET A 489 14.75 -13.20 -30.52
CA MET A 489 14.48 -12.86 -31.92
C MET A 489 13.33 -13.67 -32.52
N ALA A 490 13.15 -14.93 -32.09
CA ALA A 490 11.98 -15.73 -32.48
C ALA A 490 10.65 -15.15 -31.93
N LEU A 491 10.67 -14.52 -30.75
CA LEU A 491 9.51 -13.88 -30.14
C LEU A 491 9.20 -12.50 -30.75
N PHE A 492 10.21 -11.81 -31.30
CA PHE A 492 10.07 -10.42 -31.77
C PHE A 492 8.87 -10.16 -32.71
N PRO A 493 8.60 -10.98 -33.76
CA PRO A 493 7.45 -10.74 -34.63
C PRO A 493 6.09 -10.81 -33.91
N HIS A 494 5.99 -11.64 -32.87
CA HIS A 494 4.77 -11.83 -32.11
C HIS A 494 4.47 -10.61 -31.23
N LEU A 495 5.51 -9.98 -30.68
CA LEU A 495 5.38 -8.75 -29.87
C LEU A 495 4.84 -7.55 -30.67
N LEU A 496 4.95 -7.58 -32.00
CA LEU A 496 4.46 -6.52 -32.89
C LEU A 496 2.98 -6.70 -33.28
N GLN A 497 2.34 -7.81 -32.89
CA GLN A 497 0.96 -8.07 -33.26
C GLN A 497 -0.01 -7.10 -32.55
N PRO A 498 -0.95 -6.47 -33.27
CA PRO A 498 -1.82 -5.42 -32.70
C PRO A 498 -2.61 -5.83 -31.45
N VAL A 499 -2.98 -7.11 -31.34
CA VAL A 499 -3.79 -7.67 -30.25
C VAL A 499 -3.14 -7.48 -28.87
N LEU A 500 -1.80 -7.61 -28.78
CA LEU A 500 -1.08 -7.43 -27.52
C LEU A 500 -1.14 -5.98 -27.00
N TRP A 501 -1.37 -5.03 -27.91
CA TRP A 501 -1.39 -3.59 -27.65
C TRP A 501 -2.80 -3.03 -27.40
N GLU A 502 -3.82 -3.88 -27.32
CA GLU A 502 -5.19 -3.45 -27.00
C GLU A 502 -5.40 -3.30 -25.49
N ARG A 503 -4.68 -4.08 -24.68
CA ARG A 503 -4.79 -4.06 -23.21
C ARG A 503 -3.87 -2.99 -22.63
N SER A 504 -4.44 -2.01 -21.93
CA SER A 504 -3.69 -0.89 -21.34
C SER A 504 -2.60 -1.34 -20.37
N GLY A 505 -2.84 -2.38 -19.57
CA GLY A 505 -1.87 -2.94 -18.61
C GLY A 505 -0.61 -3.52 -19.27
N ASN A 506 -0.70 -3.97 -20.53
CA ASN A 506 0.44 -4.53 -21.26
C ASN A 506 1.34 -3.46 -21.87
N ILE A 507 0.82 -2.24 -22.09
CA ILE A 507 1.50 -1.23 -22.90
C ILE A 507 2.86 -0.82 -22.29
N PRO A 508 2.95 -0.38 -21.02
CA PRO A 508 4.25 0.03 -20.48
C PRO A 508 5.29 -1.09 -20.44
N PRO A 509 4.96 -2.33 -19.99
CA PRO A 509 5.88 -3.46 -20.07
C PRO A 509 6.34 -3.82 -21.48
N LEU A 510 5.42 -3.82 -22.46
CA LEU A 510 5.76 -4.11 -23.85
C LEU A 510 6.66 -3.06 -24.46
N VAL A 511 6.42 -1.77 -24.18
CA VAL A 511 7.32 -0.70 -24.62
C VAL A 511 8.70 -0.90 -24.02
N ARG A 512 8.80 -1.13 -22.70
CA ARG A 512 10.09 -1.38 -22.05
C ARG A 512 10.83 -2.58 -22.68
N LEU A 513 10.11 -3.67 -22.92
CA LEU A 513 10.66 -4.84 -23.59
C LEU A 513 11.18 -4.49 -25.00
N LEU A 514 10.39 -3.80 -25.82
CA LEU A 514 10.85 -3.36 -27.14
C LEU A 514 12.05 -2.41 -27.08
N GLN A 515 12.15 -1.54 -26.07
CA GLN A 515 13.33 -0.72 -25.86
C GLN A 515 14.57 -1.58 -25.57
N ALA A 516 14.45 -2.62 -24.74
CA ALA A 516 15.53 -3.58 -24.49
C ALA A 516 15.93 -4.36 -25.76
N TYR A 517 14.97 -4.73 -26.62
CA TYR A 517 15.25 -5.31 -27.94
C TYR A 517 16.04 -4.36 -28.83
N LEU A 518 15.72 -3.07 -28.83
CA LEU A 518 16.43 -2.07 -29.62
C LEU A 518 17.84 -1.83 -29.06
N GLU A 519 18.00 -1.73 -27.75
CA GLU A 519 19.29 -1.53 -27.09
C GLU A 519 20.26 -2.69 -27.37
N ARG A 520 19.79 -3.94 -27.34
CA ARG A 520 20.63 -5.15 -27.48
C ARG A 520 20.68 -5.72 -28.89
N GLY A 521 19.63 -5.51 -29.68
CA GLY A 521 19.39 -6.24 -30.93
C GLY A 521 19.24 -5.38 -32.16
N ALA A 522 19.43 -4.05 -32.08
CA ALA A 522 19.21 -3.14 -33.21
C ALA A 522 19.88 -3.56 -34.52
N ASN A 523 21.17 -3.94 -34.48
CA ASN A 523 21.90 -4.40 -35.67
C ASN A 523 21.33 -5.70 -36.24
N THR A 524 20.96 -6.64 -35.38
CA THR A 524 20.33 -7.92 -35.76
C THR A 524 18.94 -7.69 -36.33
N ILE A 525 18.15 -6.77 -35.77
CA ILE A 525 16.84 -6.38 -36.28
C ILE A 525 17.00 -5.75 -37.67
N ALA A 526 17.94 -4.82 -37.82
CA ALA A 526 18.18 -4.12 -39.10
C ALA A 526 18.67 -5.05 -40.21
N SER A 527 19.44 -6.09 -39.89
CA SER A 527 20.03 -7.01 -40.88
C SER A 527 19.20 -8.26 -41.14
N ALA A 528 18.67 -8.90 -40.09
CA ALA A 528 18.00 -10.19 -40.16
C ALA A 528 16.47 -10.13 -40.03
N ALA A 529 15.91 -8.98 -39.62
CA ALA A 529 14.47 -8.77 -39.46
C ALA A 529 14.00 -7.41 -40.02
N ALA A 530 14.64 -6.95 -41.10
CA ALA A 530 14.34 -5.65 -41.72
C ALA A 530 12.86 -5.53 -42.16
N ASP A 531 12.25 -6.65 -42.55
CA ASP A 531 10.83 -6.75 -42.92
C ASP A 531 9.88 -6.52 -41.73
N LYS A 532 10.39 -6.54 -40.49
CA LYS A 532 9.62 -6.29 -39.26
C LYS A 532 9.65 -4.83 -38.81
N ILE A 533 10.55 -4.00 -39.35
CA ILE A 533 10.64 -2.56 -39.02
C ILE A 533 9.29 -1.84 -39.24
N PRO A 534 8.54 -2.07 -40.34
CA PRO A 534 7.20 -1.49 -40.49
C PRO A 534 6.23 -1.87 -39.36
N GLY A 535 6.31 -3.10 -38.84
CA GLY A 535 5.51 -3.54 -37.71
C GLY A 535 5.84 -2.78 -36.43
N LEU A 536 7.12 -2.56 -36.16
CA LEU A 536 7.60 -1.74 -35.04
C LEU A 536 7.10 -0.29 -35.15
N LEU A 537 7.16 0.29 -36.35
CA LEU A 537 6.63 1.63 -36.60
C LEU A 537 5.09 1.68 -36.52
N GLY A 538 4.41 0.59 -36.85
CA GLY A 538 2.96 0.43 -36.64
C GLY A 538 2.58 0.46 -35.15
N VAL A 539 3.39 -0.17 -34.28
CA VAL A 539 3.23 -0.05 -32.82
C VAL A 539 3.38 1.40 -32.38
N PHE A 540 4.45 2.09 -32.81
CA PHE A 540 4.61 3.53 -32.55
C PHE A 540 3.38 4.34 -32.99
N GLN A 541 2.89 4.11 -34.22
CA GLN A 541 1.73 4.80 -34.76
C GLN A 541 0.46 4.57 -33.92
N LYS A 542 0.25 3.35 -33.42
CA LYS A 542 -0.86 3.04 -32.52
C LYS A 542 -0.74 3.80 -31.19
N LEU A 543 0.46 3.83 -30.60
CA LEU A 543 0.70 4.50 -29.32
C LEU A 543 0.53 6.02 -29.42
N ILE A 544 1.09 6.63 -30.46
CA ILE A 544 1.06 8.09 -30.63
C ILE A 544 -0.34 8.65 -30.93
N ALA A 545 -1.21 7.83 -31.54
CA ALA A 545 -2.60 8.19 -31.77
C ALA A 545 -3.43 8.26 -30.47
N SER A 546 -3.02 7.55 -29.41
CA SER A 546 -3.71 7.51 -28.12
C SER A 546 -3.31 8.67 -27.22
N LYS A 547 -4.28 9.46 -26.73
CA LYS A 547 -4.02 10.52 -25.72
C LYS A 547 -3.50 9.98 -24.39
N LEU A 548 -3.81 8.71 -24.09
CA LEU A 548 -3.37 8.06 -22.87
C LEU A 548 -1.92 7.55 -22.97
N ASN A 549 -1.51 7.11 -24.17
CA ASN A 549 -0.28 6.34 -24.37
C ASN A 549 0.77 7.04 -25.25
N ASP A 550 0.54 8.28 -25.68
CA ASP A 550 1.44 9.01 -26.58
C ASP A 550 2.92 9.04 -26.14
N HIS A 551 3.18 9.30 -24.85
CA HIS A 551 4.51 9.22 -24.24
C HIS A 551 5.22 7.87 -24.41
N GLN A 552 4.48 6.75 -24.39
CA GLN A 552 5.04 5.42 -24.61
C GLN A 552 5.51 5.28 -26.06
N GLY A 553 4.79 5.90 -27.01
CA GLY A 553 5.22 6.01 -28.40
C GLY A 553 6.53 6.79 -28.54
N PHE A 554 6.72 7.86 -27.76
CA PHE A 554 7.97 8.61 -27.74
C PHE A 554 9.13 7.86 -27.10
N TYR A 555 8.91 7.10 -26.03
CA TYR A 555 9.95 6.23 -25.48
C TYR A 555 10.45 5.22 -26.50
N LEU A 556 9.53 4.61 -27.26
CA LEU A 556 9.88 3.72 -28.35
C LEU A 556 10.65 4.44 -29.47
N LEU A 557 10.19 5.61 -29.91
CA LEU A 557 10.89 6.41 -30.92
C LEU A 557 12.30 6.84 -30.48
N ASN A 558 12.46 7.26 -29.22
CA ASN A 558 13.75 7.64 -28.66
C ASN A 558 14.73 6.47 -28.77
N SER A 559 14.31 5.25 -28.40
CA SER A 559 15.13 4.05 -28.53
C SER A 559 15.42 3.66 -29.98
N ILE A 560 14.48 3.87 -30.91
CA ILE A 560 14.72 3.67 -32.34
C ILE A 560 15.84 4.60 -32.83
N ILE A 561 15.75 5.89 -32.52
CA ILE A 561 16.76 6.89 -32.93
C ILE A 561 18.10 6.66 -32.24
N GLU A 562 18.10 6.20 -31.00
CA GLU A 562 19.32 6.01 -30.24
C GLU A 562 20.12 4.78 -30.66
N HIS A 563 19.45 3.67 -31.02
CA HIS A 563 20.10 2.38 -31.20
C HIS A 563 20.08 1.84 -32.64
N MET A 564 19.07 2.15 -33.46
CA MET A 564 18.97 1.58 -34.80
C MET A 564 20.00 2.19 -35.76
N PRO A 565 20.60 1.40 -36.66
CA PRO A 565 21.41 1.92 -37.76
C PRO A 565 20.64 2.96 -38.57
N PRO A 566 21.21 4.16 -38.81
CA PRO A 566 20.53 5.25 -39.50
C PRO A 566 19.87 4.85 -40.82
N GLU A 567 20.58 4.04 -41.61
CA GLU A 567 20.20 3.60 -42.96
C GLU A 567 18.92 2.74 -42.94
N SER A 568 18.68 2.02 -41.84
CA SER A 568 17.50 1.17 -41.68
C SER A 568 16.21 1.97 -41.45
N ILE A 569 16.33 3.21 -40.98
CA ILE A 569 15.20 4.08 -40.60
C ILE A 569 14.99 5.24 -41.59
N ASP A 570 16.00 5.61 -42.38
CA ASP A 570 16.00 6.77 -43.30
C ASP A 570 14.72 6.92 -44.12
N GLN A 571 14.29 5.85 -44.79
CA GLN A 571 13.09 5.86 -45.64
C GLN A 571 11.79 6.15 -44.90
N TYR A 572 11.75 5.94 -43.57
CA TYR A 572 10.56 6.12 -42.75
C TYR A 572 10.55 7.46 -42.00
N ARG A 573 11.69 8.15 -41.88
CA ARG A 573 11.82 9.37 -41.05
C ARG A 573 10.81 10.45 -41.39
N LYS A 574 10.62 10.71 -42.68
CA LYS A 574 9.66 11.72 -43.16
C LYS A 574 8.25 11.38 -42.71
N GLN A 575 7.84 10.11 -42.82
CA GLN A 575 6.51 9.66 -42.40
C GLN A 575 6.31 9.75 -40.88
N ILE A 576 7.35 9.45 -40.09
CA ILE A 576 7.31 9.59 -38.62
C ILE A 576 6.98 11.03 -38.24
N TYR A 577 7.70 12.01 -38.80
CA TYR A 577 7.44 13.42 -38.52
C TYR A 577 6.09 13.91 -39.02
N ILE A 578 5.62 13.43 -40.18
CA ILE A 578 4.26 13.73 -40.66
C ILE A 578 3.21 13.29 -39.63
N LEU A 579 3.33 12.07 -39.09
CA LEU A 579 2.41 11.56 -38.06
C LEU A 579 2.47 12.40 -36.77
N LEU A 580 3.67 12.78 -36.33
CA LEU A 580 3.86 13.63 -35.15
C LEU A 580 3.22 15.01 -35.34
N PHE A 581 3.41 15.65 -36.50
CA PHE A 581 2.82 16.95 -36.79
C PHE A 581 1.30 16.89 -36.94
N GLN A 582 0.76 15.84 -37.58
CA GLN A 582 -0.68 15.60 -37.63
C GLN A 582 -1.26 15.46 -36.22
N ARG A 583 -0.57 14.75 -35.33
CA ARG A 583 -1.01 14.61 -33.94
C ARG A 583 -0.96 15.95 -33.19
N LEU A 584 0.12 16.70 -33.36
CA LEU A 584 0.31 18.03 -32.77
C LEU A 584 -0.79 19.00 -33.20
N GLN A 585 -1.20 18.97 -34.47
CA GLN A 585 -2.26 19.82 -35.01
C GLN A 585 -3.66 19.41 -34.55
N ASN A 586 -3.96 18.12 -34.53
CA ASN A 586 -5.33 17.64 -34.33
C ASN A 586 -5.71 17.44 -32.85
N SER A 587 -4.75 17.05 -32.00
CA SER A 587 -5.07 16.54 -30.65
C SER A 587 -3.86 16.47 -29.71
N LYS A 588 -3.07 17.55 -29.62
CA LYS A 588 -1.95 17.66 -28.68
C LYS A 588 -2.41 17.56 -27.21
N THR A 589 -1.54 17.02 -26.37
CA THR A 589 -1.65 16.99 -24.91
C THR A 589 -0.38 17.60 -24.32
N THR A 590 -0.39 18.08 -23.07
CA THR A 590 0.84 18.57 -22.41
C THR A 590 1.94 17.52 -22.45
N LYS A 591 1.58 16.27 -22.20
CA LYS A 591 2.49 15.13 -22.21
C LYS A 591 3.11 14.90 -23.60
N PHE A 592 2.28 14.95 -24.65
CA PHE A 592 2.74 14.87 -26.03
C PHE A 592 3.76 15.97 -26.33
N ILE A 593 3.47 17.22 -25.94
CA ILE A 593 4.36 18.36 -26.20
C ILE A 593 5.71 18.16 -25.49
N LYS A 594 5.69 17.85 -24.18
CA LYS A 594 6.92 17.58 -23.41
C LYS A 594 7.76 16.47 -24.08
N SER A 595 7.14 15.35 -24.45
CA SER A 595 7.84 14.23 -25.10
C SER A 595 8.30 14.54 -26.53
N PHE A 596 7.52 15.32 -27.30
CA PHE A 596 7.90 15.78 -28.64
C PHE A 596 9.15 16.66 -28.60
N LEU A 597 9.21 17.61 -27.66
CA LEU A 597 10.36 18.49 -27.46
C LEU A 597 11.62 17.69 -27.10
N VAL A 598 11.50 16.67 -26.25
CA VAL A 598 12.63 15.78 -25.93
C VAL A 598 13.07 15.01 -27.19
N PHE A 599 12.13 14.44 -27.94
CA PHE A 599 12.43 13.65 -29.14
C PHE A 599 13.15 14.45 -30.24
N ILE A 600 12.67 15.65 -30.59
CA ILE A 600 13.30 16.46 -31.64
C ILE A 600 14.72 16.91 -31.25
N ASN A 601 14.93 17.22 -29.97
CA ASN A 601 16.24 17.59 -29.46
C ASN A 601 17.18 16.39 -29.39
N LEU A 602 16.67 15.20 -29.04
CA LEU A 602 17.43 13.95 -29.14
C LEU A 602 17.83 13.65 -30.59
N TYR A 603 16.92 13.81 -31.55
CA TYR A 603 17.22 13.69 -32.97
C TYR A 603 18.31 14.68 -33.42
N CYS A 604 18.21 15.95 -33.00
CA CYS A 604 19.24 16.96 -33.26
C CYS A 604 20.60 16.58 -32.67
N ILE A 605 20.63 15.98 -31.48
CA ILE A 605 21.87 15.54 -30.84
C ILE A 605 22.52 14.43 -31.66
N LYS A 606 21.74 13.43 -32.08
CA LYS A 606 22.21 12.22 -32.77
C LYS A 606 22.59 12.47 -34.24
N TYR A 607 21.77 13.19 -34.99
CA TYR A 607 21.96 13.41 -36.44
C TYR A 607 22.43 14.81 -36.82
N GLY A 608 22.44 15.76 -35.89
CA GLY A 608 22.86 17.14 -36.11
C GLY A 608 21.71 18.10 -36.42
N ALA A 609 21.95 19.39 -36.21
CA ALA A 609 20.95 20.43 -36.37
C ALA A 609 20.55 20.66 -37.85
N ILE A 610 21.50 20.50 -38.78
CA ILE A 610 21.24 20.59 -40.23
C ILE A 610 20.25 19.50 -40.64
N ALA A 611 20.48 18.25 -40.22
CA ALA A 611 19.60 17.13 -40.54
C ALA A 611 18.17 17.34 -39.98
N LEU A 612 18.03 17.99 -38.82
CA LEU A 612 16.73 18.35 -38.24
C LEU A 612 16.03 19.45 -39.06
N GLN A 613 16.77 20.47 -39.50
CA GLN A 613 16.21 21.53 -40.34
C GLN A 613 15.77 20.98 -41.71
N GLU A 614 16.63 20.20 -42.36
CA GLU A 614 16.34 19.60 -43.67
C GLU A 614 15.11 18.69 -43.63
N ILE A 615 14.99 17.83 -42.61
CA ILE A 615 13.84 16.93 -42.52
C ILE A 615 12.53 17.69 -42.33
N PHE A 616 12.51 18.76 -41.52
CA PHE A 616 11.31 19.58 -41.33
C PHE A 616 10.94 20.32 -42.61
N ASP A 617 11.90 20.98 -43.25
CA ASP A 617 11.63 21.76 -44.46
C ASP A 617 11.34 20.87 -45.68
N SER A 618 11.76 19.59 -45.66
CA SER A 618 11.38 18.60 -46.67
C SER A 618 9.90 18.20 -46.62
N ILE A 619 9.22 18.42 -45.48
CA ILE A 619 7.79 18.15 -45.30
C ILE A 619 6.99 19.35 -45.82
N GLN A 620 7.36 20.55 -45.40
CA GLN A 620 6.78 21.79 -45.87
C GLN A 620 7.85 22.89 -45.81
N PRO A 621 8.03 23.72 -46.86
CA PRO A 621 8.96 24.85 -46.79
C PRO A 621 8.67 25.75 -45.58
N LYS A 622 9.72 26.14 -44.86
CA LYS A 622 9.66 26.99 -43.65
C LYS A 622 9.06 26.34 -42.41
N MET A 623 8.85 25.02 -42.42
CA MET A 623 8.36 24.26 -41.26
C MET A 623 9.33 24.36 -40.08
N PHE A 624 10.64 24.38 -40.33
CA PHE A 624 11.64 24.47 -39.26
C PHE A 624 11.47 25.73 -38.40
N GLY A 625 11.40 26.90 -39.04
CA GLY A 625 11.15 28.16 -38.34
C GLY A 625 9.80 28.17 -37.63
N MET A 626 8.76 27.60 -38.24
CA MET A 626 7.43 27.53 -37.63
C MET A 626 7.41 26.69 -36.35
N VAL A 627 8.08 25.53 -36.34
CA VAL A 627 8.17 24.66 -35.15
C VAL A 627 8.98 25.35 -34.05
N LEU A 628 10.07 26.03 -34.38
CA LEU A 628 10.83 26.83 -33.41
C LEU A 628 9.95 27.91 -32.76
N GLU A 629 9.30 28.72 -33.58
CA GLU A 629 8.51 29.87 -33.14
C GLU A 629 7.25 29.48 -32.37
N LYS A 630 6.51 28.48 -32.84
CA LYS A 630 5.18 28.14 -32.31
C LYS A 630 5.19 27.05 -31.26
N ILE A 631 6.25 26.25 -31.17
CA ILE A 631 6.29 25.06 -30.31
C ILE A 631 7.49 25.11 -29.37
N ILE A 632 8.72 25.16 -29.91
CA ILE A 632 9.92 25.04 -29.07
C ILE A 632 10.05 26.24 -28.11
N ILE A 633 10.08 27.46 -28.64
CA ILE A 633 10.23 28.67 -27.83
C ILE A 633 9.15 28.80 -26.73
N PRO A 634 7.84 28.67 -27.03
CA PRO A 634 6.81 28.86 -26.02
C PRO A 634 6.68 27.69 -25.02
N GLU A 635 6.97 26.45 -25.43
CA GLU A 635 6.64 25.28 -24.61
C GLU A 635 7.85 24.63 -23.92
N ILE A 636 9.09 25.04 -24.19
CA ILE A 636 10.28 24.37 -23.63
C ILE A 636 10.34 24.42 -22.10
N GLN A 637 9.79 25.47 -21.49
CA GLN A 637 9.71 25.60 -20.03
C GLN A 637 8.88 24.50 -19.35
N LYS A 638 8.01 23.84 -20.11
CA LYS A 638 7.17 22.76 -19.59
C LYS A 638 7.94 21.44 -19.46
N VAL A 639 9.14 21.30 -20.02
CA VAL A 639 9.90 20.05 -19.95
C VAL A 639 10.37 19.79 -18.52
N SER A 640 9.91 18.67 -17.95
CA SER A 640 10.26 18.18 -16.62
C SER A 640 11.32 17.09 -16.67
N GLY A 641 12.16 16.99 -15.64
CA GLY A 641 13.13 15.90 -15.47
C GLY A 641 14.56 16.29 -15.82
N GLN A 642 15.54 15.76 -15.06
CA GLN A 642 16.94 16.15 -15.20
C GLN A 642 17.54 15.73 -16.56
N VAL A 643 17.20 14.52 -17.03
CA VAL A 643 17.72 13.98 -18.28
C VAL A 643 17.05 14.67 -19.47
N GLU A 644 15.73 14.85 -19.41
CA GLU A 644 14.92 15.49 -20.44
C GLU A 644 15.30 16.95 -20.64
N LYS A 645 15.49 17.71 -19.55
CA LYS A 645 16.00 19.10 -19.62
C LYS A 645 17.39 19.14 -20.23
N LYS A 646 18.28 18.19 -19.88
CA LYS A 646 19.62 18.09 -20.47
C LYS A 646 19.57 17.81 -21.97
N ILE A 647 18.73 16.87 -22.42
CA ILE A 647 18.53 16.57 -23.85
C ILE A 647 18.07 17.84 -24.58
N CYS A 648 17.06 18.52 -24.06
CA CYS A 648 16.54 19.75 -24.65
C CYS A 648 17.60 20.85 -24.71
N ALA A 649 18.34 21.07 -23.62
CA ALA A 649 19.37 22.09 -23.56
C ALA A 649 20.50 21.86 -24.58
N VAL A 650 21.01 20.63 -24.67
CA VAL A 650 22.09 20.29 -25.62
C VAL A 650 21.57 20.36 -27.06
N GLY A 651 20.36 19.88 -27.33
CA GLY A 651 19.73 19.97 -28.66
C GLY A 651 19.55 21.41 -29.13
N ILE A 652 19.00 22.28 -28.28
CA ILE A 652 18.81 23.70 -28.60
C ILE A 652 20.16 24.40 -28.78
N THR A 653 21.16 24.08 -27.96
CA THR A 653 22.52 24.61 -28.12
C THR A 653 23.06 24.28 -29.51
N LYS A 654 22.93 23.02 -29.95
CA LYS A 654 23.33 22.63 -31.32
C LYS A 654 22.54 23.37 -32.39
N ILE A 655 21.24 23.61 -32.21
CA ILE A 655 20.46 24.42 -33.15
C ILE A 655 21.03 25.85 -33.23
N LEU A 656 21.39 26.45 -32.09
CA LEU A 656 21.93 27.81 -32.04
C LEU A 656 23.34 27.92 -32.63
N THR A 657 24.19 26.90 -32.47
CA THR A 657 25.62 26.98 -32.78
C THR A 657 26.06 26.17 -34.01
N GLU A 658 25.27 25.18 -34.45
CA GLU A 658 25.63 24.23 -35.51
C GLU A 658 24.60 24.19 -36.67
N CYS A 659 23.67 25.14 -36.73
CA CYS A 659 22.68 25.25 -37.81
C CYS A 659 22.90 26.55 -38.62
N PRO A 660 23.65 26.53 -39.74
CA PRO A 660 23.89 27.72 -40.56
C PRO A 660 22.62 28.48 -40.99
N PRO A 661 21.48 27.82 -41.31
CA PRO A 661 20.23 28.52 -41.58
C PRO A 661 19.77 29.47 -40.47
N MET A 662 20.17 29.27 -39.22
CA MET A 662 19.86 30.17 -38.10
C MET A 662 20.63 31.50 -38.14
N MET A 663 21.64 31.64 -38.99
CA MET A 663 22.44 32.86 -39.13
C MET A 663 22.27 33.52 -40.50
N ASP A 664 22.05 32.71 -41.54
CA ASP A 664 22.15 33.15 -42.94
C ASP A 664 20.79 33.24 -43.67
N THR A 665 19.66 33.11 -42.97
CA THR A 665 18.32 33.08 -43.59
C THR A 665 17.27 33.90 -42.82
N GLU A 666 16.00 33.80 -43.21
CA GLU A 666 14.87 34.40 -42.49
C GLU A 666 14.71 33.87 -41.04
N TYR A 667 15.40 32.79 -40.65
CA TYR A 667 15.38 32.24 -39.29
C TYR A 667 16.26 33.02 -38.30
N THR A 668 17.14 33.93 -38.74
CA THR A 668 18.03 34.70 -37.85
C THR A 668 17.29 35.46 -36.77
N LYS A 669 16.06 35.91 -37.05
CA LYS A 669 15.17 36.55 -36.07
C LYS A 669 14.77 35.64 -34.89
N LEU A 670 14.82 34.32 -35.06
CA LEU A 670 14.45 33.33 -34.04
C LEU A 670 15.63 32.95 -33.14
N TRP A 671 16.86 33.33 -33.50
CA TRP A 671 18.05 33.00 -32.72
C TRP A 671 18.00 33.59 -31.29
N THR A 672 17.71 34.89 -31.16
CA THR A 672 17.64 35.55 -29.85
C THR A 672 16.51 35.01 -28.98
N PRO A 673 15.26 34.87 -29.46
CA PRO A 673 14.19 34.24 -28.67
C PRO A 673 14.50 32.80 -28.25
N LEU A 674 15.14 32.00 -29.12
CA LEU A 674 15.51 30.63 -28.79
C LEU A 674 16.60 30.56 -27.72
N LEU A 675 17.60 31.45 -27.76
CA LEU A 675 18.59 31.57 -26.69
C LEU A 675 17.94 31.98 -25.37
N GLN A 676 17.00 32.92 -25.37
CA GLN A 676 16.26 33.31 -24.17
C GLN A 676 15.47 32.14 -23.58
N ALA A 677 14.80 31.35 -24.43
CA ALA A 677 14.08 30.15 -24.00
C ALA A 677 15.03 29.10 -23.38
N LEU A 678 16.22 28.92 -23.95
CA LEU A 678 17.28 28.06 -23.40
C LEU A 678 17.77 28.54 -22.03
N ILE A 679 18.06 29.85 -21.89
CA ILE A 679 18.46 30.43 -20.60
C ILE A 679 17.35 30.23 -19.57
N GLY A 680 16.09 30.49 -19.96
CA GLY A 680 14.95 30.24 -19.11
C GLY A 680 14.89 28.80 -18.61
N LEU A 681 15.26 27.81 -19.43
CA LEU A 681 15.17 26.39 -19.06
C LEU A 681 16.08 26.04 -17.86
N PHE A 682 17.16 26.82 -17.69
CA PHE A 682 18.10 26.71 -16.57
C PHE A 682 17.71 27.58 -15.38
N GLU A 683 17.23 28.80 -15.63
CA GLU A 683 17.09 29.84 -14.60
C GLU A 683 15.67 29.97 -14.03
N LEU A 684 14.64 29.56 -14.78
CA LEU A 684 13.23 29.73 -14.41
C LEU A 684 12.62 28.42 -13.85
N PRO A 685 11.57 28.53 -13.01
CA PRO A 685 10.80 27.36 -12.58
C PRO A 685 10.09 26.69 -13.76
N GLU A 686 9.70 25.44 -13.58
CA GLU A 686 8.90 24.71 -14.57
C GLU A 686 7.55 25.40 -14.81
N ASP A 687 7.13 25.44 -16.08
CA ASP A 687 5.80 25.93 -16.47
C ASP A 687 4.76 24.79 -16.43
N ASP A 688 3.78 24.93 -15.54
CA ASP A 688 2.70 23.96 -15.32
C ASP A 688 1.41 24.29 -16.11
N THR A 689 1.42 25.31 -16.97
CA THR A 689 0.24 25.70 -17.75
C THR A 689 -0.17 24.64 -18.79
N LEU A 690 -1.49 24.43 -18.91
CA LEU A 690 -2.04 23.53 -19.92
C LEU A 690 -1.94 24.18 -21.32
N PRO A 691 -1.63 23.41 -22.38
CA PRO A 691 -1.61 23.94 -23.73
C PRO A 691 -3.03 24.28 -24.20
N ASP A 692 -3.20 25.46 -24.79
CA ASP A 692 -4.42 25.90 -25.47
C ASP A 692 -4.79 25.00 -26.66
#